data_AF-A0A4Y9SHV6-F1
#
_entry.id   AF-A0A4Y9SHV6-F1
#
_cell.length_a   1.000
_cell.length_b   1.000
_cell.length_c   1.000
_cell.angle_alpha   90.00
_cell.angle_beta   90.00
_cell.angle_gamma   90.00
#
_symmetry.space_group_name_H-M   'P 1'
#
loop_
_entity.id
_entity.type
_entity.pdbx_description
1 polymer ?
#
loop_
_entity_poly.entity_id
_entity_poly.type
_entity_poly.pdbx_seq_one_letter_code
_entity_poly.pdbx_strand_id
1 'polypeptide(L)'
;MTTTQVHRELAFSCALGADTLLLRRMQGSEALSQLSEYILDLYSERSDLNIDDLLGTPATVAVDLPRGGKRYFSGIVTRFAHSGRQGRYATYQATMRPWFWLLTRSSDCRIFQEQNVLDIVRSVLAPYSVADIDTSALSGSYQPYDYCVQYRETDFQFLSRLLEREGIYYYFRSSAGRHTMMLCDSYAAHAPAPGYASLPYMPALDHAMRDSEVVYEWSMGGEIEPGVQALQDFDFEKPSSSLLVKSAVVRDYAHGRHALYDYPGGYSERAAGETYAGMRLDARQTSYRQVRAATRARGLYPGCLFSLSGHPRGDQNGEYLLTSAQYTLSSDTYEPVWPAEPGTVLSCSFAALARQTDFRPPRSTPKPVMQGPQTAIVVGKAGEEIWTDKYGRIKVQFHWDRLGREDESSSCWVRVAQGWAGKRWGSVFLPRVGQEVVVSFLEGDPDKPLVTGCVYNGDNMPPYALPAQASRSAIRSHSVQGQGYNELRFEDKRGAEQFYLRAERDLEQRVQRDALAWMGRDSHRIVKGDSYDQTAGDRHVRTGGDRRESVDGAVSLSSILNMQLHSGLISSLEAAQHVHIKAGMNVVIEAGASITLKAGSSFLTIGPALITASTMPVPLPAAALAVEAALLTVQTLPAAAPAAAKEADDGKQ
;
A
#
# COMPACT_ATOMS: atom_id res chain seq x y z
N MET A 1 -55.72 -1.36 41.34
CA MET A 1 -55.01 -2.52 40.78
C MET A 1 -53.87 -1.99 39.94
N THR A 2 -52.65 -2.41 40.22
CA THR A 2 -51.47 -2.11 39.41
C THR A 2 -51.65 -2.71 38.02
N THR A 3 -51.30 -1.95 36.99
CA THR A 3 -51.43 -2.38 35.60
C THR A 3 -50.35 -3.43 35.27
N THR A 4 -50.71 -4.55 34.64
CA THR A 4 -49.77 -5.67 34.38
C THR A 4 -49.88 -6.25 32.98
N GLN A 5 -48.81 -6.91 32.51
CA GLN A 5 -48.70 -7.61 31.23
C GLN A 5 -48.82 -9.14 31.31
N VAL A 6 -48.95 -9.73 32.51
CA VAL A 6 -48.84 -11.19 32.74
C VAL A 6 -49.86 -12.06 31.98
N HIS A 7 -51.00 -11.51 31.57
CA HIS A 7 -52.07 -12.22 30.85
C HIS A 7 -52.31 -11.70 29.43
N ARG A 8 -51.36 -10.96 28.88
CA ARG A 8 -51.46 -10.37 27.54
C ARG A 8 -50.62 -11.15 26.54
N GLU A 9 -51.07 -11.21 25.29
CA GLU A 9 -50.34 -11.86 24.19
C GLU A 9 -49.02 -11.15 23.85
N LEU A 10 -48.87 -9.90 24.29
CA LEU A 10 -47.66 -9.09 24.14
C LEU A 10 -47.12 -8.69 25.51
N ALA A 11 -45.81 -8.85 25.70
CA ALA A 11 -45.12 -8.42 26.90
C ALA A 11 -43.79 -7.75 26.55
N PHE A 12 -43.44 -6.68 27.29
CA PHE A 12 -42.14 -6.02 27.20
C PHE A 12 -41.34 -6.20 28.48
N SER A 13 -40.07 -6.58 28.35
CA SER A 13 -39.12 -6.70 29.44
C SER A 13 -37.90 -5.83 29.21
N CYS A 14 -37.40 -5.22 30.30
CA CYS A 14 -36.23 -4.35 30.29
C CYS A 14 -35.57 -4.31 31.69
N ALA A 15 -34.47 -3.57 31.81
CA ALA A 15 -33.68 -3.44 33.04
C ALA A 15 -34.45 -2.80 34.23
N LEU A 16 -35.50 -2.01 33.95
CA LEU A 16 -36.30 -1.31 34.98
C LEU A 16 -37.27 -2.20 35.76
N GLY A 17 -37.28 -3.51 35.49
CA GLY A 17 -38.16 -4.47 36.14
C GLY A 17 -39.49 -4.67 35.42
N ALA A 18 -40.24 -5.68 35.87
CA ALA A 18 -41.52 -6.04 35.29
C ALA A 18 -42.56 -4.94 35.52
N ASP A 19 -43.42 -4.71 34.51
CA ASP A 19 -44.55 -3.78 34.54
C ASP A 19 -44.22 -2.30 34.81
N THR A 20 -42.95 -1.92 34.90
CA THR A 20 -42.53 -0.50 34.92
C THR A 20 -42.82 0.19 33.60
N LEU A 21 -42.61 -0.51 32.48
CA LEU A 21 -42.95 -0.08 31.12
C LEU A 21 -43.88 -1.12 30.48
N LEU A 22 -45.00 -0.63 29.95
CA LEU A 22 -46.08 -1.42 29.37
C LEU A 22 -46.11 -1.20 27.86
N LEU A 23 -46.03 -2.27 27.07
CA LEU A 23 -46.04 -2.16 25.61
C LEU A 23 -47.41 -1.79 25.08
N ARG A 24 -47.51 -0.67 24.38
CA ARG A 24 -48.72 -0.29 23.63
C ARG A 24 -48.64 -0.73 22.18
N ARG A 25 -47.57 -0.32 21.49
CA ARG A 25 -47.39 -0.55 20.06
C ARG A 25 -45.92 -0.75 19.74
N MET A 26 -45.63 -1.60 18.75
CA MET A 26 -44.31 -1.70 18.14
C MET A 26 -44.43 -1.55 16.62
N GLN A 27 -43.53 -0.77 16.04
CA GLN A 27 -43.23 -0.80 14.61
C GLN A 27 -41.81 -1.37 14.47
N GLY A 28 -41.66 -2.46 13.72
CA GLY A 28 -40.39 -3.15 13.55
C GLY A 28 -40.00 -3.27 12.09
N SER A 29 -38.70 -3.22 11.80
CA SER A 29 -38.14 -3.55 10.49
C SER A 29 -36.95 -4.47 10.65
N GLU A 30 -36.94 -5.57 9.91
CA GLU A 30 -35.84 -6.54 9.84
C GLU A 30 -35.55 -6.82 8.36
N ALA A 31 -34.28 -7.00 7.98
CA ALA A 31 -33.90 -7.48 6.65
C ALA A 31 -32.53 -8.16 6.67
N LEU A 32 -32.30 -9.05 5.70
CA LEU A 32 -30.99 -9.66 5.50
C LEU A 32 -29.95 -8.57 5.22
N SER A 33 -28.81 -8.65 5.92
CA SER A 33 -27.69 -7.69 5.89
C SER A 33 -28.05 -6.26 6.30
N GLN A 34 -29.13 -6.07 7.05
CA GLN A 34 -29.49 -4.77 7.61
C GLN A 34 -29.65 -4.87 9.12
N LEU A 35 -29.38 -3.75 9.81
CA LEU A 35 -29.64 -3.63 11.23
C LEU A 35 -31.15 -3.58 11.45
N SER A 36 -31.69 -4.49 12.27
CA SER A 36 -33.08 -4.41 12.66
C SER A 36 -33.34 -3.19 13.54
N GLU A 37 -34.56 -2.66 13.47
CA GLU A 37 -35.00 -1.53 14.26
C GLU A 37 -36.41 -1.78 14.76
N TYR A 38 -36.63 -1.59 16.07
CA TYR A 38 -37.95 -1.66 16.69
C TYR A 38 -38.24 -0.36 17.42
N ILE A 39 -39.27 0.35 17.00
CA ILE A 39 -39.77 1.57 17.63
C ILE A 39 -40.96 1.17 18.49
N LEU A 40 -40.82 1.37 19.80
CA LEU A 40 -41.78 1.00 20.81
C LEU A 40 -42.47 2.24 21.37
N ASP A 41 -43.80 2.21 21.38
CA ASP A 41 -44.60 3.14 22.18
C ASP A 41 -44.96 2.44 23.50
N LEU A 42 -44.55 3.04 24.60
CA LEU A 42 -44.61 2.47 25.94
C LEU A 42 -45.41 3.38 26.88
N TYR A 43 -46.11 2.77 27.83
CA TYR A 43 -46.76 3.46 28.94
C TYR A 43 -46.06 3.16 30.26
N SER A 44 -46.11 4.11 31.19
CA SER A 44 -45.73 3.88 32.58
C SER A 44 -46.66 4.64 33.52
N GLU A 45 -46.88 4.11 34.72
CA GLU A 45 -47.48 4.87 35.83
C GLU A 45 -46.50 5.92 36.38
N ARG A 46 -45.21 5.80 36.06
CA ARG A 46 -44.14 6.71 36.48
C ARG A 46 -43.80 7.73 35.38
N SER A 47 -43.80 9.02 35.75
CA SER A 47 -43.38 10.12 34.87
C SER A 47 -41.93 10.58 35.09
N ASP A 48 -41.20 9.90 35.97
CA ASP A 48 -39.88 10.28 36.49
C ASP A 48 -38.79 9.27 36.11
N LEU A 49 -39.02 8.44 35.09
CA LEU A 49 -38.05 7.42 34.69
C LEU A 49 -36.76 8.09 34.19
N ASN A 50 -35.63 7.69 34.78
CA ASN A 50 -34.32 8.17 34.34
C ASN A 50 -33.96 7.50 33.01
N ILE A 51 -33.47 8.31 32.07
CA ILE A 51 -33.13 7.85 30.72
C ILE A 51 -31.91 6.92 30.75
N ASP A 52 -30.93 7.22 31.61
CA ASP A 52 -29.66 6.51 31.72
C ASP A 52 -29.83 5.08 32.25
N ASP A 53 -30.91 4.81 33.00
CA ASP A 53 -31.20 3.48 33.54
C ASP A 53 -31.62 2.48 32.44
N LEU A 54 -31.99 2.98 31.24
CA LEU A 54 -32.48 2.16 30.14
C LEU A 54 -31.57 2.21 28.90
N LEU A 55 -30.96 3.35 28.57
CA LEU A 55 -30.06 3.47 27.41
C LEU A 55 -28.91 2.46 27.49
N GLY A 56 -28.62 1.78 26.37
CA GLY A 56 -27.55 0.79 26.27
C GLY A 56 -27.85 -0.56 26.92
N THR A 57 -29.00 -0.71 27.59
CA THR A 57 -29.40 -1.97 28.23
C THR A 57 -30.19 -2.87 27.26
N PRO A 58 -30.17 -4.20 27.44
CA PRO A 58 -30.98 -5.11 26.65
C PRO A 58 -32.47 -4.98 27.02
N ALA A 59 -33.32 -5.09 26.00
CA ALA A 59 -34.76 -5.17 26.15
C ALA A 59 -35.35 -6.19 25.18
N THR A 60 -36.55 -6.69 25.48
CA THR A 60 -37.21 -7.73 24.68
C THR A 60 -38.71 -7.50 24.62
N VAL A 61 -39.29 -7.58 23.42
CA VAL A 61 -40.73 -7.78 23.22
C VAL A 61 -40.99 -9.25 22.96
N ALA A 62 -41.89 -9.86 23.73
CA ALA A 62 -42.35 -11.23 23.54
C ALA A 62 -43.77 -11.25 22.97
N VAL A 63 -44.00 -12.11 21.98
CA VAL A 63 -45.30 -12.35 21.34
C VAL A 63 -45.67 -13.81 21.49
N ASP A 64 -46.85 -14.08 22.05
CA ASP A 64 -47.36 -15.44 22.16
C ASP A 64 -47.76 -15.99 20.78
N LEU A 65 -47.34 -17.22 20.50
CA LEU A 65 -47.63 -17.92 19.24
C LEU A 65 -48.89 -18.78 19.42
N PRO A 66 -49.87 -18.75 18.48
CA PRO A 66 -51.09 -19.55 18.58
C PRO A 66 -50.83 -21.07 18.66
N ARG A 67 -49.71 -21.53 18.07
CA ARG A 67 -49.27 -22.93 18.06
C ARG A 67 -48.44 -23.32 19.30
N GLY A 68 -48.34 -22.44 20.30
CA GLY A 68 -47.55 -22.63 21.52
C GLY A 68 -46.15 -22.03 21.42
N GLY A 69 -45.64 -21.57 22.57
CA GLY A 69 -44.35 -20.88 22.67
C GLY A 69 -44.44 -19.37 22.42
N LYS A 70 -43.28 -18.71 22.36
CA LYS A 70 -43.15 -17.26 22.18
C LYS A 70 -42.13 -16.93 21.11
N ARG A 71 -42.39 -15.87 20.35
CA ARG A 71 -41.38 -15.18 19.54
C ARG A 71 -40.85 -13.99 20.31
N TYR A 72 -39.55 -13.76 20.23
CA TYR A 72 -38.88 -12.63 20.85
C TYR A 72 -38.39 -11.65 19.79
N PHE A 73 -38.51 -10.36 20.08
CA PHE A 73 -37.83 -9.27 19.40
C PHE A 73 -36.89 -8.63 20.42
N SER A 74 -35.61 -8.98 20.35
CA SER A 74 -34.60 -8.57 21.32
C SER A 74 -33.62 -7.59 20.71
N GLY A 75 -33.12 -6.68 21.53
CA GLY A 75 -32.14 -5.68 21.11
C GLY A 75 -31.66 -4.83 22.28
N ILE A 76 -30.82 -3.86 21.96
CA ILE A 76 -30.31 -2.86 22.89
C ILE A 76 -31.12 -1.58 22.72
N VAL A 77 -31.50 -0.94 23.81
CA VAL A 77 -32.19 0.36 23.76
C VAL A 77 -31.19 1.45 23.36
N THR A 78 -31.34 1.97 22.15
CA THR A 78 -30.45 2.97 21.54
C THR A 78 -30.96 4.41 21.64
N ARG A 79 -32.27 4.55 21.86
CA ARG A 79 -32.95 5.82 22.11
C ARG A 79 -34.07 5.58 23.09
N PHE A 80 -34.25 6.50 24.03
CA PHE A 80 -35.38 6.52 24.95
C PHE A 80 -35.81 7.96 25.20
N ALA A 81 -37.11 8.22 25.15
CA ALA A 81 -37.66 9.56 25.29
C ALA A 81 -38.99 9.52 26.02
N HIS A 82 -39.22 10.49 26.92
CA HIS A 82 -40.54 10.80 27.44
C HIS A 82 -41.31 11.62 26.39
N SER A 83 -42.41 11.06 25.88
CA SER A 83 -43.18 11.62 24.77
C SER A 83 -44.42 12.39 25.22
N GLY A 84 -44.73 12.39 26.51
CA GLY A 84 -45.86 13.12 27.08
C GLY A 84 -46.72 12.25 27.99
N ARG A 85 -48.04 12.42 27.92
CA ARG A 85 -48.99 11.75 28.80
C ARG A 85 -50.29 11.43 28.04
N GLN A 86 -50.84 10.25 28.29
CA GLN A 86 -52.13 9.83 27.76
C GLN A 86 -52.96 9.20 28.87
N GLY A 87 -54.11 9.80 29.18
CA GLY A 87 -54.94 9.36 30.31
C GLY A 87 -54.16 9.42 31.63
N ARG A 88 -54.10 8.29 32.35
CA ARG A 88 -53.34 8.19 33.60
C ARG A 88 -51.85 7.85 33.40
N TYR A 89 -51.41 7.44 32.21
CA TYR A 89 -50.04 6.99 31.98
C TYR A 89 -49.16 8.08 31.39
N ALA A 90 -47.92 8.16 31.86
CA ALA A 90 -46.84 8.81 31.13
C ALA A 90 -46.50 7.97 29.90
N THR A 91 -46.22 8.63 28.78
CA THR A 91 -45.89 7.97 27.51
C THR A 91 -44.41 8.09 27.24
N TYR A 92 -43.81 6.98 26.82
CA TYR A 92 -42.41 6.90 26.44
C TYR A 92 -42.28 6.27 25.07
N GLN A 93 -41.21 6.62 24.37
CA GLN A 93 -40.80 5.97 23.13
C GLN A 93 -39.39 5.41 23.30
N ALA A 94 -39.21 4.14 22.93
CA ALA A 94 -37.91 3.48 22.92
C ALA A 94 -37.58 2.99 21.50
N THR A 95 -36.31 3.08 21.10
CA THR A 95 -35.81 2.46 19.87
C THR A 95 -34.82 1.36 20.23
N MET A 96 -35.14 0.13 19.85
CA MET A 96 -34.27 -1.04 20.02
C MET A 96 -33.60 -1.41 18.72
N ARG A 97 -32.30 -1.71 18.78
CA ARG A 97 -31.49 -2.16 17.63
C ARG A 97 -30.56 -3.30 18.07
N PRO A 98 -30.05 -4.15 17.15
CA PRO A 98 -29.15 -5.23 17.52
C PRO A 98 -27.82 -4.68 18.04
N TRP A 99 -27.04 -5.53 18.70
CA TRP A 99 -25.76 -5.13 19.32
C TRP A 99 -24.78 -4.65 18.24
N PHE A 100 -24.90 -5.19 17.02
CA PHE A 100 -24.10 -4.81 15.86
C PHE A 100 -24.23 -3.32 15.50
N TRP A 101 -25.32 -2.65 15.92
CA TRP A 101 -25.47 -1.21 15.77
C TRP A 101 -24.46 -0.41 16.61
N LEU A 102 -24.00 -0.93 17.75
CA LEU A 102 -23.03 -0.23 18.61
C LEU A 102 -21.72 0.06 17.87
N LEU A 103 -21.35 -0.77 16.89
CA LEU A 103 -20.19 -0.57 16.03
C LEU A 103 -20.31 0.67 15.13
N THR A 104 -21.48 1.29 15.03
CA THR A 104 -21.66 2.59 14.35
C THR A 104 -21.25 3.77 15.23
N ARG A 105 -20.89 3.53 16.50
CA ARG A 105 -20.48 4.56 17.48
C ARG A 105 -18.96 4.65 17.67
N SER A 106 -18.20 3.73 17.06
CA SER A 106 -16.74 3.71 17.09
C SER A 106 -16.18 3.72 15.66
N SER A 107 -15.10 4.47 15.44
CA SER A 107 -14.36 4.53 14.18
C SER A 107 -12.87 4.47 14.46
N ASP A 108 -12.11 3.82 13.58
CA ASP A 108 -10.68 3.64 13.76
C ASP A 108 -9.91 3.64 12.43
N CYS A 109 -8.58 3.68 12.52
CA CYS A 109 -7.67 3.37 11.43
C CYS A 109 -6.77 2.19 11.85
N ARG A 110 -6.94 1.03 11.20
CA ARG A 110 -6.27 -0.23 11.57
C ARG A 110 -5.83 -1.01 10.33
N ILE A 111 -4.73 -1.72 10.46
CA ILE A 111 -4.17 -2.59 9.43
C ILE A 111 -4.34 -4.05 9.86
N PHE A 112 -4.87 -4.88 8.97
CA PHE A 112 -5.00 -6.32 9.11
C PHE A 112 -4.16 -6.99 8.02
N GLN A 113 -3.32 -7.93 8.41
CA GLN A 113 -2.40 -8.65 7.53
C GLN A 113 -2.54 -10.14 7.73
N GLU A 114 -2.47 -10.89 6.63
CA GLU A 114 -2.49 -12.36 6.59
C GLU A 114 -3.71 -12.98 7.32
N GLN A 115 -4.84 -12.27 7.30
CA GLN A 115 -6.08 -12.66 7.97
C GLN A 115 -7.22 -12.78 6.97
N ASN A 116 -8.06 -13.81 7.10
CA ASN A 116 -9.29 -13.89 6.32
C ASN A 116 -10.39 -13.00 6.94
N VAL A 117 -11.52 -12.86 6.23
CA VAL A 117 -12.65 -12.03 6.67
C VAL A 117 -13.19 -12.40 8.06
N LEU A 118 -13.22 -13.69 8.42
CA LEU A 118 -13.74 -14.14 9.72
C LEU A 118 -12.78 -13.83 10.87
N ASP A 119 -11.47 -13.93 10.63
CA ASP A 119 -10.45 -13.53 11.61
C ASP A 119 -10.48 -12.03 11.87
N ILE A 120 -10.69 -11.22 10.82
CA ILE A 120 -10.90 -9.78 10.94
C ILE A 120 -12.18 -9.48 11.72
N VAL A 121 -13.30 -10.13 11.39
CA VAL A 121 -14.57 -9.99 12.14
C VAL A 121 -14.36 -10.27 13.62
N ARG A 122 -13.72 -11.38 13.98
CA ARG A 122 -13.42 -11.71 15.39
C ARG A 122 -12.54 -10.65 16.06
N SER A 123 -11.50 -10.19 15.38
CA SER A 123 -10.56 -9.19 15.91
C SER A 123 -11.24 -7.84 16.17
N VAL A 124 -12.10 -7.39 15.25
CA VAL A 124 -12.86 -6.15 15.40
C VAL A 124 -13.92 -6.27 16.49
N LEU A 125 -14.53 -7.45 16.66
CA LEU A 125 -15.56 -7.70 17.65
C LEU A 125 -15.05 -7.98 19.07
N ALA A 126 -13.77 -8.33 19.24
CA ALA A 126 -13.19 -8.66 20.53
C ALA A 126 -13.44 -7.63 21.67
N PRO A 127 -13.45 -6.30 21.42
CA PRO A 127 -13.77 -5.31 22.45
C PRO A 127 -15.26 -5.26 22.85
N TYR A 128 -16.16 -5.84 22.05
CA TYR A 128 -17.61 -5.78 22.26
C TYR A 128 -18.10 -7.04 22.97
N SER A 129 -18.15 -7.02 24.30
CA SER A 129 -18.57 -8.19 25.11
C SER A 129 -19.99 -8.69 24.84
N VAL A 130 -20.85 -7.83 24.29
CA VAL A 130 -22.22 -8.16 23.86
C VAL A 130 -22.29 -8.82 22.49
N ALA A 131 -21.17 -8.91 21.77
CA ALA A 131 -21.10 -9.53 20.45
C ALA A 131 -21.37 -11.03 20.56
N ASP A 132 -22.33 -11.48 19.79
CA ASP A 132 -22.76 -12.87 19.74
C ASP A 132 -23.00 -13.25 18.27
N ILE A 133 -22.09 -14.04 17.73
CA ILE A 133 -22.06 -14.43 16.32
C ILE A 133 -22.15 -15.95 16.19
N ASP A 134 -22.90 -16.42 15.20
CA ASP A 134 -22.94 -17.82 14.79
C ASP A 134 -22.42 -17.93 13.35
N THR A 135 -21.37 -18.72 13.18
CA THR A 135 -20.71 -18.95 11.88
C THR A 135 -20.91 -20.37 11.37
N SER A 136 -21.74 -21.21 12.02
CA SER A 136 -21.94 -22.60 11.62
C SER A 136 -22.68 -22.75 10.30
N ALA A 137 -23.30 -21.67 9.85
CA ALA A 137 -24.12 -21.58 8.65
C ALA A 137 -23.33 -21.11 7.40
N LEU A 138 -22.01 -20.94 7.53
CA LEU A 138 -21.10 -20.65 6.41
C LEU A 138 -20.60 -21.94 5.77
N SER A 139 -20.51 -21.95 4.44
CA SER A 139 -20.12 -23.12 3.64
C SER A 139 -18.92 -22.86 2.72
N GLY A 140 -18.60 -21.60 2.46
CA GLY A 140 -17.51 -21.14 1.61
C GLY A 140 -16.14 -21.19 2.27
N SER A 141 -15.11 -21.06 1.43
CA SER A 141 -13.72 -20.89 1.85
C SER A 141 -13.27 -19.46 1.55
N TYR A 142 -12.76 -18.77 2.56
CA TYR A 142 -12.37 -17.36 2.47
C TYR A 142 -10.85 -17.23 2.48
N GLN A 143 -10.30 -16.61 1.43
CA GLN A 143 -8.85 -16.44 1.34
C GLN A 143 -8.37 -15.36 2.32
N PRO A 144 -7.20 -15.55 2.95
CA PRO A 144 -6.55 -14.48 3.70
C PRO A 144 -6.26 -13.26 2.82
N TYR A 145 -6.43 -12.07 3.38
CA TYR A 145 -5.96 -10.84 2.76
C TYR A 145 -4.49 -10.63 3.12
N ASP A 146 -3.64 -10.39 2.12
CA ASP A 146 -2.25 -9.98 2.36
C ASP A 146 -2.21 -8.64 3.12
N TYR A 147 -3.13 -7.73 2.78
CA TYR A 147 -3.24 -6.40 3.37
C TYR A 147 -4.68 -5.89 3.27
N CYS A 148 -5.27 -5.51 4.40
CA CYS A 148 -6.63 -4.96 4.49
C CYS A 148 -6.66 -3.85 5.54
N VAL A 149 -7.14 -2.66 5.17
CA VAL A 149 -7.10 -1.47 6.00
C VAL A 149 -8.51 -1.01 6.33
N GLN A 150 -8.80 -0.82 7.61
CA GLN A 150 -9.90 0.03 8.07
C GLN A 150 -9.37 1.47 8.09
N TYR A 151 -9.99 2.39 7.35
CA TYR A 151 -9.50 3.77 7.27
C TYR A 151 -10.64 4.78 7.38
N ARG A 152 -10.67 5.53 8.49
CA ARG A 152 -11.64 6.62 8.75
C ARG A 152 -13.11 6.20 8.54
N GLU A 153 -13.42 4.95 8.89
CA GLU A 153 -14.75 4.37 8.80
C GLU A 153 -15.12 3.71 10.15
N THR A 154 -16.41 3.61 10.43
CA THR A 154 -16.86 2.95 11.66
C THR A 154 -16.61 1.45 11.59
N ASP A 155 -16.51 0.78 12.73
CA ASP A 155 -16.36 -0.69 12.77
C ASP A 155 -17.50 -1.38 12.01
N PHE A 156 -18.70 -0.83 12.09
CA PHE A 156 -19.87 -1.33 11.36
C PHE A 156 -19.70 -1.23 9.84
N GLN A 157 -19.21 -0.09 9.33
CA GLN A 157 -18.98 0.11 7.91
C GLN A 157 -17.88 -0.83 7.41
N PHE A 158 -16.79 -0.94 8.17
CA PHE A 158 -15.67 -1.83 7.86
C PHE A 158 -16.11 -3.30 7.74
N LEU A 159 -16.79 -3.82 8.75
CA LEU A 159 -17.26 -5.20 8.72
C LEU A 159 -18.33 -5.40 7.63
N SER A 160 -19.26 -4.46 7.48
CA SER A 160 -20.33 -4.58 6.50
C SER A 160 -19.78 -4.61 5.07
N ARG A 161 -18.85 -3.73 4.67
CA ARG A 161 -18.24 -3.77 3.32
C ARG A 161 -17.41 -5.02 3.06
N LEU A 162 -16.80 -5.62 4.09
CA LEU A 162 -16.03 -6.86 3.97
C LEU A 162 -16.95 -8.07 3.81
N LEU A 163 -18.01 -8.16 4.62
CA LEU A 163 -19.04 -9.19 4.48
C LEU A 163 -19.72 -9.08 3.11
N GLU A 164 -20.08 -7.86 2.68
CA GLU A 164 -20.63 -7.58 1.34
C GLU A 164 -19.68 -8.04 0.21
N ARG A 165 -18.36 -7.82 0.36
CA ARG A 165 -17.35 -8.22 -0.63
C ARG A 165 -17.24 -9.74 -0.76
N GLU A 166 -17.26 -10.46 0.36
CA GLU A 166 -17.14 -11.92 0.42
C GLU A 166 -18.49 -12.64 0.22
N GLY A 167 -19.55 -11.89 -0.09
CA GLY A 167 -20.89 -12.45 -0.29
C GLY A 167 -21.54 -13.00 0.97
N ILE A 168 -20.99 -12.69 2.14
CA ILE A 168 -21.52 -13.08 3.45
C ILE A 168 -22.60 -12.07 3.84
N TYR A 169 -23.78 -12.58 4.13
CA TYR A 169 -24.88 -11.79 4.68
C TYR A 169 -25.19 -12.25 6.10
N TYR A 170 -26.02 -11.48 6.79
CA TYR A 170 -26.39 -11.78 8.15
C TYR A 170 -27.86 -11.51 8.44
N TYR A 171 -28.38 -12.15 9.48
CA TYR A 171 -29.65 -11.82 10.11
C TYR A 171 -29.57 -12.07 11.62
N PHE A 172 -30.56 -11.63 12.39
CA PHE A 172 -30.54 -11.76 13.85
C PHE A 172 -31.60 -12.74 14.33
N ARG A 173 -31.17 -13.74 15.12
CA ARG A 173 -32.08 -14.65 15.81
C ARG A 173 -32.22 -14.20 17.26
N SER A 174 -33.43 -13.80 17.64
CA SER A 174 -33.74 -13.33 18.99
C SER A 174 -34.24 -14.47 19.88
N SER A 175 -33.77 -14.49 21.12
CA SER A 175 -34.31 -15.25 22.24
C SER A 175 -34.48 -14.31 23.44
N ALA A 176 -35.02 -14.81 24.57
CA ALA A 176 -35.25 -13.99 25.76
C ALA A 176 -33.95 -13.36 26.26
N GLY A 177 -33.79 -12.04 26.10
CA GLY A 177 -32.61 -11.28 26.54
C GLY A 177 -31.32 -11.49 25.73
N ARG A 178 -31.37 -12.22 24.60
CA ARG A 178 -30.20 -12.47 23.73
C ARG A 178 -30.60 -12.37 22.26
N HIS A 179 -29.74 -11.83 21.40
CA HIS A 179 -29.93 -11.82 19.95
C HIS A 179 -28.61 -12.14 19.25
N THR A 180 -28.58 -13.29 18.59
CA THR A 180 -27.40 -13.84 17.92
C THR A 180 -27.39 -13.40 16.45
N MET A 181 -26.25 -12.89 15.98
CA MET A 181 -26.03 -12.58 14.57
C MET A 181 -25.63 -13.85 13.82
N MET A 182 -26.48 -14.32 12.93
CA MET A 182 -26.24 -15.50 12.09
C MET A 182 -25.51 -15.05 10.82
N LEU A 183 -24.31 -15.56 10.56
CA LEU A 183 -23.60 -15.33 9.30
C LEU A 183 -23.91 -16.47 8.32
N CYS A 184 -24.28 -16.11 7.08
CA CYS A 184 -24.68 -17.05 6.05
C CYS A 184 -24.10 -16.64 4.68
N ASP A 185 -23.86 -17.62 3.81
CA ASP A 185 -23.33 -17.40 2.45
C ASP A 185 -24.08 -18.20 1.38
N SER A 186 -25.12 -18.95 1.76
CA SER A 186 -25.83 -19.86 0.86
C SER A 186 -27.28 -20.01 1.28
N TYR A 187 -28.17 -20.30 0.32
CA TYR A 187 -29.55 -20.67 0.62
C TYR A 187 -29.65 -21.86 1.58
N ALA A 188 -28.73 -22.82 1.47
CA ALA A 188 -28.74 -24.06 2.27
C ALA A 188 -28.54 -23.82 3.79
N ALA A 189 -28.13 -22.61 4.17
CA ALA A 189 -27.96 -22.19 5.56
C ALA A 189 -29.30 -21.97 6.31
N HIS A 190 -30.41 -21.82 5.59
CA HIS A 190 -31.69 -21.44 6.19
C HIS A 190 -32.57 -22.64 6.50
N ALA A 191 -33.40 -22.48 7.52
CA ALA A 191 -34.36 -23.50 7.97
C ALA A 191 -35.78 -22.93 7.99
N PRO A 192 -36.81 -23.79 7.89
CA PRO A 192 -38.19 -23.36 8.05
C PRO A 192 -38.45 -22.70 9.40
N ALA A 193 -39.26 -21.64 9.42
CA ALA A 193 -39.68 -21.03 10.67
C ALA A 193 -40.39 -22.07 11.56
N PRO A 194 -40.01 -22.23 12.85
CA PRO A 194 -40.60 -23.23 13.73
C PRO A 194 -42.11 -23.10 13.83
N GLY A 195 -42.85 -24.14 13.45
CA GLY A 195 -44.30 -24.12 13.44
C GLY A 195 -44.93 -23.32 12.29
N TYR A 196 -44.16 -22.77 11.35
CA TYR A 196 -44.62 -21.98 10.20
C TYR A 196 -44.05 -22.46 8.86
N ALA A 197 -43.69 -23.74 8.77
CA ALA A 197 -43.10 -24.31 7.55
C ALA A 197 -44.00 -24.20 6.31
N SER A 198 -45.32 -24.19 6.49
CA SER A 198 -46.30 -23.97 5.42
C SER A 198 -47.37 -22.98 5.87
N LEU A 199 -47.72 -22.05 4.99
CA LEU A 199 -48.76 -21.05 5.18
C LEU A 199 -49.76 -21.08 4.02
N PRO A 200 -51.08 -21.11 4.31
CA PRO A 200 -52.08 -20.98 3.28
C PRO A 200 -52.25 -19.52 2.86
N TYR A 201 -52.57 -19.33 1.59
CA TYR A 201 -53.01 -18.07 1.03
C TYR A 201 -54.53 -17.94 1.16
N MET A 202 -55.01 -16.82 1.73
CA MET A 202 -56.42 -16.53 1.88
C MET A 202 -56.64 -15.01 1.76
N PRO A 203 -57.28 -14.52 0.68
CA PRO A 203 -57.36 -13.09 0.39
C PRO A 203 -58.14 -12.32 1.46
N ALA A 204 -57.76 -11.05 1.67
CA ALA A 204 -58.31 -10.19 2.74
C ALA A 204 -59.84 -9.97 2.72
N LEU A 205 -60.53 -10.35 1.65
CA LEU A 205 -61.99 -10.30 1.53
C LEU A 205 -62.69 -11.45 2.26
N ASP A 206 -61.96 -12.51 2.61
CA ASP A 206 -62.49 -13.63 3.36
C ASP A 206 -62.62 -13.28 4.85
N HIS A 207 -63.80 -13.47 5.44
CA HIS A 207 -64.02 -13.16 6.85
C HIS A 207 -63.24 -14.12 7.76
N ALA A 208 -63.01 -15.36 7.32
CA ALA A 208 -62.23 -16.36 8.05
C ALA A 208 -60.73 -15.99 8.14
N MET A 209 -60.26 -15.08 7.28
CA MET A 209 -58.88 -14.57 7.30
C MET A 209 -58.55 -13.86 8.61
N ARG A 210 -59.53 -13.13 9.19
CA ARG A 210 -59.28 -12.25 10.34
C ARG A 210 -58.78 -13.01 11.57
N ASP A 211 -59.21 -14.25 11.73
CA ASP A 211 -58.89 -15.08 12.89
C ASP A 211 -57.82 -16.14 12.58
N SER A 212 -57.19 -16.08 11.40
CA SER A 212 -56.28 -17.12 10.90
C SER A 212 -54.87 -16.59 10.61
N GLU A 213 -53.84 -17.41 10.87
CA GLU A 213 -52.45 -17.13 10.48
C GLU A 213 -52.22 -17.52 9.00
N VAL A 214 -52.59 -16.60 8.10
CA VAL A 214 -52.54 -16.79 6.64
C VAL A 214 -51.77 -15.67 5.95
N VAL A 215 -51.35 -15.92 4.72
CA VAL A 215 -50.90 -14.87 3.80
C VAL A 215 -52.12 -14.34 3.07
N TYR A 216 -52.38 -13.04 3.15
CA TYR A 216 -53.62 -12.43 2.64
C TYR A 216 -53.43 -11.42 1.52
N GLU A 217 -52.20 -10.95 1.34
CA GLU A 217 -51.78 -10.21 0.15
C GLU A 217 -50.55 -10.89 -0.44
N TRP A 218 -50.52 -11.00 -1.76
CA TRP A 218 -49.39 -11.55 -2.51
C TRP A 218 -49.22 -10.79 -3.81
N SER A 219 -48.03 -10.24 -4.01
CA SER A 219 -47.64 -9.55 -5.23
C SER A 219 -46.28 -10.07 -5.68
N MET A 220 -46.18 -10.48 -6.95
CA MET A 220 -44.92 -10.87 -7.57
C MET A 220 -44.56 -9.83 -8.62
N GLY A 221 -43.35 -9.31 -8.55
CA GLY A 221 -42.80 -8.36 -9.51
C GLY A 221 -41.42 -8.77 -9.98
N GLY A 222 -40.94 -8.12 -11.03
CA GLY A 222 -39.59 -8.27 -11.51
C GLY A 222 -39.10 -7.04 -12.24
N GLU A 223 -37.79 -6.83 -12.21
CA GLU A 223 -37.12 -5.69 -12.82
C GLU A 223 -36.05 -6.18 -13.81
N ILE A 224 -35.74 -5.36 -14.83
CA ILE A 224 -34.66 -5.65 -15.77
C ILE A 224 -33.33 -5.46 -15.03
N GLU A 225 -32.53 -6.52 -14.95
CA GLU A 225 -31.22 -6.51 -14.31
C GLU A 225 -30.13 -6.90 -15.32
N PRO A 226 -28.89 -6.40 -15.17
CA PRO A 226 -27.76 -6.86 -15.96
C PRO A 226 -27.59 -8.38 -15.86
N GLY A 227 -27.40 -9.02 -17.02
CA GLY A 227 -27.22 -10.47 -17.13
C GLY A 227 -25.76 -10.90 -17.13
N VAL A 228 -24.81 -9.96 -17.22
CA VAL A 228 -23.37 -10.26 -17.29
C VAL A 228 -22.60 -9.31 -16.37
N GLN A 229 -21.69 -9.88 -15.59
CA GLN A 229 -20.70 -9.13 -14.80
C GLN A 229 -19.29 -9.52 -15.27
N ALA A 230 -18.52 -8.55 -15.73
CA ALA A 230 -17.12 -8.70 -16.11
C ALA A 230 -16.22 -7.92 -15.15
N LEU A 231 -15.12 -8.53 -14.70
CA LEU A 231 -14.13 -7.91 -13.83
C LEU A 231 -12.73 -8.06 -14.42
N GLN A 232 -11.86 -7.09 -14.15
CA GLN A 232 -10.45 -7.13 -14.51
C GLN A 232 -9.59 -6.62 -13.34
N ASP A 233 -8.35 -7.11 -13.23
CA ASP A 233 -7.34 -6.55 -12.33
C ASP A 233 -5.94 -6.67 -12.96
N PHE A 234 -4.92 -6.19 -12.26
CA PHE A 234 -3.52 -6.29 -12.67
C PHE A 234 -2.64 -6.82 -11.53
N ASP A 235 -1.93 -7.91 -11.78
CA ASP A 235 -0.90 -8.45 -10.90
C ASP A 235 0.49 -8.15 -11.48
N PHE A 236 1.29 -7.38 -10.72
CA PHE A 236 2.63 -7.00 -11.15
C PHE A 236 3.65 -8.16 -11.03
N GLU A 237 3.37 -9.19 -10.24
CA GLU A 237 4.21 -10.38 -10.17
C GLU A 237 4.02 -11.28 -11.41
N LYS A 238 2.83 -11.21 -12.03
CA LYS A 238 2.44 -11.95 -13.24
C LYS A 238 1.87 -11.01 -14.32
N PRO A 239 2.64 -10.03 -14.83
CA PRO A 239 2.11 -8.92 -15.64
C PRO A 239 1.55 -9.31 -17.00
N SER A 240 1.89 -10.50 -17.52
CA SER A 240 1.36 -11.03 -18.79
C SER A 240 0.10 -11.88 -18.62
N SER A 241 -0.32 -12.17 -17.38
CA SER A 241 -1.49 -13.01 -17.12
C SER A 241 -2.78 -12.25 -17.40
N SER A 242 -3.73 -12.90 -18.08
CA SER A 242 -5.07 -12.35 -18.28
C SER A 242 -5.93 -12.62 -17.04
N LEU A 243 -6.23 -11.56 -16.29
CA LEU A 243 -7.12 -11.61 -15.13
C LEU A 243 -8.58 -11.30 -15.46
N LEU A 244 -8.93 -11.12 -16.75
CA LEU A 244 -10.30 -10.82 -17.17
C LEU A 244 -11.19 -12.05 -16.91
N VAL A 245 -12.23 -11.87 -16.11
CA VAL A 245 -13.23 -12.89 -15.80
C VAL A 245 -14.63 -12.39 -16.12
N LYS A 246 -15.56 -13.31 -16.37
CA LYS A 246 -16.96 -13.00 -16.68
C LYS A 246 -17.86 -14.03 -16.02
N SER A 247 -18.92 -13.56 -15.38
CA SER A 247 -20.08 -14.37 -14.97
C SER A 247 -21.31 -13.93 -15.76
N ALA A 248 -22.18 -14.88 -16.11
CA ALA A 248 -23.36 -14.61 -16.92
C ALA A 248 -24.56 -15.47 -16.50
N VAL A 249 -25.74 -14.86 -16.49
CA VAL A 249 -27.04 -15.51 -16.32
C VAL A 249 -27.88 -15.16 -17.53
N VAL A 250 -28.38 -16.19 -18.23
CA VAL A 250 -29.24 -16.00 -19.40
C VAL A 250 -30.69 -15.85 -18.94
N ARG A 251 -31.34 -14.79 -19.39
CA ARG A 251 -32.77 -14.57 -19.21
C ARG A 251 -33.46 -14.42 -20.57
N ASP A 252 -34.68 -14.95 -20.67
CA ASP A 252 -35.42 -15.03 -21.95
C ASP A 252 -36.16 -13.74 -22.33
N TYR A 253 -36.27 -12.78 -21.40
CA TYR A 253 -36.89 -11.49 -21.68
C TYR A 253 -35.96 -10.56 -22.49
N ALA A 254 -36.56 -9.63 -23.24
CA ALA A 254 -35.81 -8.66 -24.04
C ALA A 254 -34.86 -7.82 -23.18
N HIS A 255 -33.67 -7.49 -23.70
CA HIS A 255 -32.65 -6.71 -22.97
C HIS A 255 -32.04 -7.38 -21.72
N GLY A 256 -32.32 -8.66 -21.43
CA GLY A 256 -31.73 -9.41 -20.31
C GLY A 256 -30.25 -9.80 -20.43
N ARG A 257 -29.50 -9.17 -21.35
CA ARG A 257 -28.09 -9.48 -21.66
C ARG A 257 -27.15 -8.28 -21.55
N HIS A 258 -27.61 -7.18 -20.97
CA HIS A 258 -26.73 -6.04 -20.68
C HIS A 258 -25.60 -6.47 -19.74
N ALA A 259 -24.40 -5.95 -20.01
CA ALA A 259 -23.18 -6.30 -19.29
C ALA A 259 -22.67 -5.12 -18.47
N LEU A 260 -22.26 -5.40 -17.25
CA LEU A 260 -21.47 -4.50 -16.42
C LEU A 260 -19.99 -4.89 -16.50
N TYR A 261 -19.11 -3.91 -16.61
CA TYR A 261 -17.67 -4.07 -16.55
C TYR A 261 -17.12 -3.17 -15.45
N ASP A 262 -16.18 -3.68 -14.66
CA ASP A 262 -15.54 -2.94 -13.58
C ASP A 262 -14.05 -3.26 -13.46
N TYR A 263 -13.26 -2.24 -13.12
CA TYR A 263 -11.83 -2.31 -12.83
C TYR A 263 -11.52 -1.27 -11.73
N PRO A 264 -10.79 -1.64 -10.67
CA PRO A 264 -10.20 -2.95 -10.39
C PRO A 264 -11.18 -3.95 -9.76
N GLY A 265 -10.93 -5.24 -9.99
CA GLY A 265 -11.77 -6.35 -9.50
C GLY A 265 -11.52 -6.75 -8.03
N GLY A 266 -10.32 -6.46 -7.49
CA GLY A 266 -9.93 -6.78 -6.12
C GLY A 266 -9.43 -8.21 -5.92
N TYR A 267 -8.73 -8.78 -6.91
CA TYR A 267 -8.19 -10.15 -6.87
C TYR A 267 -6.89 -10.27 -7.68
N SER A 268 -6.03 -11.22 -7.30
CA SER A 268 -4.78 -11.57 -8.01
C SER A 268 -4.87 -12.90 -8.75
N GLU A 269 -5.82 -13.76 -8.39
CA GLU A 269 -6.03 -15.08 -9.01
C GLU A 269 -7.38 -15.16 -9.72
N ARG A 270 -7.41 -15.81 -10.88
CA ARG A 270 -8.62 -15.90 -11.73
C ARG A 270 -9.81 -16.57 -11.03
N ALA A 271 -9.57 -17.64 -10.27
CA ALA A 271 -10.63 -18.38 -9.57
C ALA A 271 -11.36 -17.50 -8.52
N ALA A 272 -10.62 -16.65 -7.81
CA ALA A 272 -11.19 -15.66 -6.91
C ALA A 272 -12.01 -14.61 -7.69
N GLY A 273 -11.47 -14.14 -8.83
CA GLY A 273 -12.20 -13.24 -9.73
C GLY A 273 -13.52 -13.81 -10.23
N GLU A 274 -13.56 -15.06 -10.67
CA GLU A 274 -14.77 -15.76 -11.12
C GLU A 274 -15.81 -15.83 -10.00
N THR A 275 -15.38 -16.12 -8.78
CA THR A 275 -16.22 -16.12 -7.58
C THR A 275 -16.82 -14.75 -7.31
N TYR A 276 -16.00 -13.68 -7.31
CA TYR A 276 -16.48 -12.31 -7.10
C TYR A 276 -17.39 -11.80 -8.22
N ALA A 277 -17.12 -12.17 -9.48
CA ALA A 277 -17.99 -11.82 -10.60
C ALA A 277 -19.36 -12.51 -10.47
N GLY A 278 -19.39 -13.77 -10.03
CA GLY A 278 -20.61 -14.50 -9.69
C GLY A 278 -21.39 -13.83 -8.57
N MET A 279 -20.77 -13.61 -7.42
CA MET A 279 -21.41 -12.99 -6.26
C MET A 279 -22.00 -11.60 -6.57
N ARG A 280 -21.28 -10.77 -7.33
CA ARG A 280 -21.77 -9.45 -7.76
C ARG A 280 -22.96 -9.55 -8.70
N LEU A 281 -22.98 -10.56 -9.59
CA LEU A 281 -24.12 -10.81 -10.48
C LEU A 281 -25.33 -11.32 -9.70
N ASP A 282 -25.14 -12.26 -8.78
CA ASP A 282 -26.20 -12.82 -7.93
C ASP A 282 -26.86 -11.74 -7.06
N ALA A 283 -26.06 -10.82 -6.50
CA ALA A 283 -26.56 -9.68 -5.72
C ALA A 283 -27.49 -8.78 -6.54
N ARG A 284 -27.21 -8.58 -7.84
CA ARG A 284 -28.09 -7.84 -8.77
C ARG A 284 -29.33 -8.64 -9.13
N GLN A 285 -29.15 -9.93 -9.42
CA GLN A 285 -30.23 -10.84 -9.79
C GLN A 285 -31.25 -11.07 -8.65
N THR A 286 -30.93 -10.66 -7.42
CA THR A 286 -31.88 -10.64 -6.30
C THR A 286 -33.08 -9.71 -6.54
N SER A 287 -32.96 -8.67 -7.35
CA SER A 287 -34.07 -7.77 -7.72
C SER A 287 -34.88 -8.24 -8.93
N TYR A 288 -34.36 -9.20 -9.70
CA TYR A 288 -35.01 -9.66 -10.93
C TYR A 288 -36.40 -10.27 -10.68
N ARG A 289 -36.57 -11.05 -9.61
CA ARG A 289 -37.88 -11.60 -9.19
C ARG A 289 -38.03 -11.49 -7.69
N GLN A 290 -38.96 -10.65 -7.26
CA GLN A 290 -39.28 -10.48 -5.85
C GLN A 290 -40.76 -10.67 -5.61
N VAL A 291 -41.06 -11.28 -4.47
CA VAL A 291 -42.41 -11.31 -3.91
C VAL A 291 -42.50 -10.27 -2.81
N ARG A 292 -43.60 -9.53 -2.77
CA ARG A 292 -44.05 -8.77 -1.60
C ARG A 292 -45.40 -9.29 -1.16
N ALA A 293 -45.55 -9.55 0.13
CA ALA A 293 -46.74 -10.19 0.68
C ALA A 293 -47.06 -9.64 2.07
N ALA A 294 -48.29 -9.87 2.53
CA ALA A 294 -48.72 -9.52 3.88
C ALA A 294 -49.34 -10.72 4.59
N THR A 295 -49.05 -10.86 5.88
CA THR A 295 -49.49 -11.99 6.71
C THR A 295 -49.77 -11.58 8.15
N ARG A 296 -50.60 -12.37 8.84
CA ARG A 296 -50.80 -12.32 10.30
C ARG A 296 -50.02 -13.41 11.03
N ALA A 297 -49.24 -14.23 10.31
CA ALA A 297 -48.39 -15.24 10.91
C ALA A 297 -47.34 -14.60 11.83
N ARG A 298 -47.40 -14.93 13.12
CA ARG A 298 -46.58 -14.26 14.14
C ARG A 298 -45.12 -14.71 14.15
N GLY A 299 -44.84 -15.90 13.62
CA GLY A 299 -43.51 -16.53 13.69
C GLY A 299 -42.54 -16.28 12.53
N LEU A 300 -42.91 -15.53 11.48
CA LEU A 300 -42.03 -15.33 10.31
C LEU A 300 -40.97 -14.23 10.52
N TYR A 301 -39.70 -14.51 10.24
CA TYR A 301 -38.57 -13.59 10.36
C TYR A 301 -37.63 -13.63 9.14
N PRO A 302 -36.92 -12.55 8.78
CA PRO A 302 -35.93 -12.60 7.70
C PRO A 302 -34.84 -13.62 7.99
N GLY A 303 -34.55 -14.47 7.00
CA GLY A 303 -33.69 -15.65 7.16
C GLY A 303 -34.46 -16.94 7.45
N CYS A 304 -35.79 -16.93 7.60
CA CYS A 304 -36.56 -18.17 7.65
C CYS A 304 -37.01 -18.62 6.25
N LEU A 305 -37.17 -19.93 6.10
CA LEU A 305 -37.90 -20.52 4.97
C LEU A 305 -39.38 -20.70 5.33
N PHE A 306 -40.26 -20.57 4.33
CA PHE A 306 -41.65 -20.99 4.43
C PHE A 306 -42.17 -21.43 3.07
N SER A 307 -43.19 -22.29 3.04
CA SER A 307 -43.90 -22.68 1.82
C SER A 307 -45.28 -22.01 1.72
N LEU A 308 -45.58 -21.38 0.59
CA LEU A 308 -46.92 -20.88 0.28
C LEU A 308 -47.77 -21.99 -0.34
N SER A 309 -49.02 -22.10 0.11
CA SER A 309 -50.01 -23.04 -0.44
C SER A 309 -51.36 -22.36 -0.68
N GLY A 310 -52.17 -22.90 -1.60
CA GLY A 310 -53.52 -22.39 -1.88
C GLY A 310 -53.58 -21.08 -2.67
N HIS A 311 -52.47 -20.59 -3.24
CA HIS A 311 -52.48 -19.42 -4.10
C HIS A 311 -53.11 -19.74 -5.48
N PRO A 312 -54.04 -18.92 -6.02
CA PRO A 312 -54.74 -19.20 -7.28
C PRO A 312 -53.81 -19.37 -8.49
N ARG A 313 -52.69 -18.66 -8.49
CA ARG A 313 -51.63 -18.81 -9.48
C ARG A 313 -50.69 -19.94 -9.05
N GLY A 314 -50.79 -21.08 -9.73
CA GLY A 314 -50.14 -22.34 -9.34
C GLY A 314 -48.63 -22.25 -9.15
N ASP A 315 -47.93 -21.53 -10.03
CA ASP A 315 -46.47 -21.33 -10.01
C ASP A 315 -45.95 -20.52 -8.80
N GLN A 316 -46.85 -19.88 -8.04
CA GLN A 316 -46.51 -19.16 -6.82
C GLN A 316 -46.54 -20.06 -5.57
N ASN A 317 -47.14 -21.26 -5.67
CA ASN A 317 -47.11 -22.20 -4.56
C ASN A 317 -45.75 -22.89 -4.53
N GLY A 318 -45.02 -22.74 -3.43
CA GLY A 318 -43.64 -23.19 -3.33
C GLY A 318 -42.93 -22.63 -2.11
N GLU A 319 -41.65 -22.95 -1.99
CA GLU A 319 -40.81 -22.50 -0.88
C GLU A 319 -40.13 -21.16 -1.18
N TYR A 320 -40.04 -20.31 -0.17
CA TYR A 320 -39.50 -18.96 -0.23
C TYR A 320 -38.57 -18.68 0.95
N LEU A 321 -37.49 -17.94 0.67
CA LEU A 321 -36.64 -17.32 1.68
C LEU A 321 -37.14 -15.90 1.96
N LEU A 322 -37.50 -15.63 3.22
CA LEU A 322 -37.94 -14.31 3.63
C LEU A 322 -36.72 -13.38 3.77
N THR A 323 -36.67 -12.29 3.00
CA THR A 323 -35.50 -11.40 2.92
C THR A 323 -35.66 -10.12 3.72
N SER A 324 -36.89 -9.64 3.90
CA SER A 324 -37.20 -8.48 4.74
C SER A 324 -38.61 -8.57 5.29
N ALA A 325 -38.84 -7.96 6.45
CA ALA A 325 -40.12 -7.88 7.10
C ALA A 325 -40.31 -6.54 7.81
N GLN A 326 -41.52 -6.00 7.74
CA GLN A 326 -41.98 -4.90 8.55
C GLN A 326 -43.13 -5.39 9.43
N TYR A 327 -43.01 -5.13 10.72
CA TYR A 327 -43.94 -5.58 11.74
C TYR A 327 -44.72 -4.41 12.30
N THR A 328 -46.02 -4.59 12.50
CA THR A 328 -46.83 -3.73 13.37
C THR A 328 -47.48 -4.62 14.42
N LEU A 329 -47.17 -4.35 15.69
CA LEU A 329 -47.76 -5.04 16.82
C LEU A 329 -48.57 -4.03 17.63
N SER A 330 -49.74 -4.45 18.08
CA SER A 330 -50.62 -3.63 18.94
C SER A 330 -51.07 -4.47 20.13
N SER A 331 -50.79 -3.97 21.33
CA SER A 331 -51.30 -4.54 22.58
C SER A 331 -52.74 -4.09 22.79
N ASP A 332 -53.51 -4.87 23.55
CA ASP A 332 -54.83 -4.43 24.01
C ASP A 332 -54.73 -3.10 24.75
N THR A 333 -55.80 -2.33 24.75
CA THR A 333 -55.81 -1.07 25.50
C THR A 333 -55.67 -1.32 27.01
N TYR A 334 -54.90 -0.48 27.71
CA TYR A 334 -54.75 -0.52 29.18
C TYR A 334 -55.78 0.35 29.91
N GLU A 335 -56.57 1.11 29.15
CA GLU A 335 -57.70 1.92 29.58
C GLU A 335 -58.80 1.77 28.52
N PRO A 336 -60.09 1.87 28.88
CA PRO A 336 -61.18 1.81 27.92
C PRO A 336 -61.07 2.98 26.92
N VAL A 337 -60.98 2.66 25.62
CA VAL A 337 -60.99 3.66 24.53
C VAL A 337 -62.25 3.45 23.70
N TRP A 338 -62.96 4.53 23.39
CA TRP A 338 -64.17 4.49 22.56
C TRP A 338 -63.96 5.19 21.21
N PRO A 339 -64.26 4.53 20.07
CA PRO A 339 -64.74 3.14 19.95
C PRO A 339 -63.65 2.10 20.27
N ALA A 340 -64.07 0.97 20.84
CA ALA A 340 -63.19 -0.17 21.11
C ALA A 340 -62.97 -0.93 19.80
N GLU A 341 -61.85 -0.68 19.13
CA GLU A 341 -61.40 -1.51 18.01
C GLU A 341 -60.29 -2.45 18.51
N PRO A 342 -60.55 -3.77 18.61
CA PRO A 342 -59.49 -4.72 18.89
C PRO A 342 -58.50 -4.72 17.72
N GLY A 343 -57.29 -4.23 17.99
CA GLY A 343 -56.20 -4.19 17.01
C GLY A 343 -55.72 -5.60 16.65
N THR A 344 -55.14 -5.77 15.47
CA THR A 344 -54.44 -7.01 15.15
C THR A 344 -53.15 -7.10 15.96
N VAL A 345 -52.97 -8.19 16.71
CA VAL A 345 -51.81 -8.41 17.60
C VAL A 345 -50.49 -8.25 16.86
N LEU A 346 -50.39 -8.84 15.67
CA LEU A 346 -49.24 -8.71 14.78
C LEU A 346 -49.70 -8.78 13.32
N SER A 347 -49.31 -7.78 12.55
CA SER A 347 -49.33 -7.81 11.09
C SER A 347 -47.92 -7.66 10.55
N CYS A 348 -47.58 -8.45 9.53
CA CYS A 348 -46.26 -8.46 8.90
C CYS A 348 -46.42 -8.25 7.39
N SER A 349 -45.77 -7.22 6.84
CA SER A 349 -45.51 -7.12 5.40
C SER A 349 -44.08 -7.56 5.15
N PHE A 350 -43.85 -8.42 4.16
CA PHE A 350 -42.53 -9.00 3.93
C PHE A 350 -42.19 -9.09 2.44
N ALA A 351 -40.89 -9.13 2.16
CA ALA A 351 -40.37 -9.52 0.86
C ALA A 351 -39.71 -10.90 0.94
N ALA A 352 -39.80 -11.66 -0.16
CA ALA A 352 -39.23 -12.99 -0.23
C ALA A 352 -38.70 -13.32 -1.62
N LEU A 353 -37.73 -14.25 -1.66
CA LEU A 353 -37.16 -14.83 -2.87
C LEU A 353 -37.61 -16.27 -3.00
N ALA A 354 -37.92 -16.70 -4.22
CA ALA A 354 -38.23 -18.09 -4.49
C ALA A 354 -37.00 -18.98 -4.24
N ARG A 355 -37.25 -20.22 -3.82
CA ARG A 355 -36.24 -21.28 -3.69
C ARG A 355 -35.37 -21.34 -4.95
N GLN A 356 -34.07 -21.61 -4.77
CA GLN A 356 -33.00 -21.66 -5.80
C GLN A 356 -32.41 -20.31 -6.22
N THR A 357 -32.86 -19.19 -5.66
CA THR A 357 -32.17 -17.90 -5.83
C THR A 357 -31.23 -17.68 -4.64
N ASP A 358 -29.93 -17.70 -4.88
CA ASP A 358 -28.96 -17.37 -3.84
C ASP A 358 -29.01 -15.87 -3.54
N PHE A 359 -29.32 -15.54 -2.29
CA PHE A 359 -29.20 -14.17 -1.83
C PHE A 359 -27.71 -13.82 -1.68
N ARG A 360 -27.33 -12.67 -2.23
CA ARG A 360 -26.06 -12.01 -1.95
C ARG A 360 -26.33 -10.58 -1.49
N PRO A 361 -25.60 -10.10 -0.47
CA PRO A 361 -25.78 -8.73 -0.01
C PRO A 361 -25.41 -7.74 -1.12
N PRO A 362 -26.19 -6.68 -1.33
CA PRO A 362 -25.77 -5.60 -2.22
C PRO A 362 -24.56 -4.88 -1.62
N ARG A 363 -23.62 -4.46 -2.47
CA ARG A 363 -22.46 -3.63 -2.06
C ARG A 363 -22.89 -2.19 -1.81
N SER A 364 -23.57 -1.98 -0.68
CA SER A 364 -24.16 -0.70 -0.29
C SER A 364 -23.22 0.13 0.58
N THR A 365 -22.32 -0.52 1.30
CA THR A 365 -21.42 0.16 2.23
C THR A 365 -20.22 0.70 1.44
N PRO A 366 -19.99 2.02 1.43
CA PRO A 366 -18.92 2.61 0.62
C PRO A 366 -17.55 2.18 1.14
N LYS A 367 -16.65 1.79 0.23
CA LYS A 367 -15.24 1.60 0.57
C LYS A 367 -14.59 2.98 0.81
N PRO A 368 -13.80 3.16 1.88
CA PRO A 368 -13.07 4.42 2.09
C PRO A 368 -12.08 4.67 0.95
N VAL A 369 -11.88 5.96 0.63
CA VAL A 369 -10.99 6.42 -0.43
C VAL A 369 -9.97 7.40 0.13
N MET A 370 -8.69 7.13 -0.12
CA MET A 370 -7.57 8.02 0.13
C MET A 370 -7.63 9.18 -0.86
N GLN A 371 -8.01 10.35 -0.36
CA GLN A 371 -8.20 11.56 -1.17
C GLN A 371 -6.91 12.11 -1.80
N GLY A 372 -5.77 11.69 -1.29
CA GLY A 372 -4.47 12.14 -1.76
C GLY A 372 -3.34 11.32 -1.15
N PRO A 373 -2.08 11.59 -1.58
CA PRO A 373 -0.93 10.95 -0.99
C PRO A 373 -0.75 11.36 0.48
N GLN A 374 -0.10 10.50 1.23
CA GLN A 374 0.30 10.74 2.62
C GLN A 374 1.79 10.46 2.77
N THR A 375 2.42 10.95 3.84
CA THR A 375 3.78 10.50 4.17
C THR A 375 3.76 9.35 5.17
N ALA A 376 4.82 8.55 5.15
CA ALA A 376 5.06 7.43 6.04
C ALA A 376 6.56 7.28 6.28
N ILE A 377 6.94 6.63 7.38
CA ILE A 377 8.34 6.35 7.70
C ILE A 377 8.69 4.94 7.25
N VAL A 378 9.83 4.78 6.58
CA VAL A 378 10.32 3.46 6.15
C VAL A 378 10.76 2.66 7.38
N VAL A 379 10.31 1.41 7.47
CA VAL A 379 10.60 0.50 8.60
C VAL A 379 11.16 -0.83 8.11
N GLY A 380 11.80 -1.57 9.01
CA GLY A 380 12.44 -2.83 8.72
C GLY A 380 12.86 -3.56 9.98
N LYS A 381 13.57 -4.67 9.82
CA LYS A 381 14.10 -5.44 10.95
C LYS A 381 15.07 -4.60 11.78
N ALA A 382 15.06 -4.83 13.09
CA ALA A 382 15.99 -4.18 14.00
C ALA A 382 17.46 -4.38 13.56
N GLY A 383 18.21 -3.28 13.47
CA GLY A 383 19.62 -3.26 13.06
C GLY A 383 19.86 -3.21 11.55
N GLU A 384 18.82 -3.37 10.71
CA GLU A 384 18.94 -3.26 9.26
C GLU A 384 18.74 -1.82 8.79
N GLU A 385 19.71 -1.28 8.04
CA GLU A 385 19.58 0.04 7.42
C GLU A 385 18.72 -0.02 6.13
N ILE A 386 18.70 -1.17 5.46
CA ILE A 386 17.97 -1.42 4.22
C ILE A 386 17.17 -2.71 4.37
N TRP A 387 15.84 -2.61 4.26
CA TRP A 387 14.95 -3.77 4.29
C TRP A 387 14.10 -3.81 3.02
N THR A 388 14.48 -4.67 2.07
CA THR A 388 13.87 -4.77 0.74
C THR A 388 13.70 -6.22 0.29
N ASP A 389 12.79 -6.45 -0.64
CA ASP A 389 12.60 -7.75 -1.30
C ASP A 389 13.15 -7.79 -2.74
N LYS A 390 12.91 -8.92 -3.44
CA LYS A 390 13.35 -9.16 -4.84
C LYS A 390 12.80 -8.17 -5.88
N TYR A 391 11.77 -7.38 -5.54
CA TYR A 391 11.17 -6.39 -6.41
C TYR A 391 11.57 -4.95 -6.07
N GLY A 392 12.42 -4.74 -5.06
CA GLY A 392 12.76 -3.40 -4.57
C GLY A 392 11.62 -2.76 -3.78
N ARG A 393 10.74 -3.55 -3.15
CA ARG A 393 9.68 -3.07 -2.27
C ARG A 393 10.24 -2.81 -0.87
N ILE A 394 9.62 -1.88 -0.15
CA ILE A 394 9.96 -1.55 1.24
C ILE A 394 8.74 -1.75 2.14
N LYS A 395 8.91 -1.64 3.46
CA LYS A 395 7.81 -1.55 4.43
C LYS A 395 7.77 -0.16 5.05
N VAL A 396 6.59 0.28 5.47
CA VAL A 396 6.37 1.62 6.01
C VAL A 396 5.49 1.59 7.25
N GLN A 397 5.67 2.55 8.15
CA GLN A 397 4.75 2.87 9.23
C GLN A 397 4.01 4.15 8.86
N PHE A 398 2.69 4.08 8.78
CA PHE A 398 1.84 5.26 8.59
C PHE A 398 1.67 6.01 9.91
N HIS A 399 1.59 7.35 9.85
CA HIS A 399 1.44 8.19 11.03
C HIS A 399 0.14 7.97 11.82
N TRP A 400 -0.89 7.45 11.17
CA TRP A 400 -2.18 7.14 11.79
C TRP A 400 -2.27 5.72 12.33
N ASP A 401 -1.31 4.85 12.01
CA ASP A 401 -1.30 3.49 12.52
C ASP A 401 -0.74 3.46 13.93
N ARG A 402 -1.65 3.34 14.90
CA ARG A 402 -1.34 3.32 16.34
C ARG A 402 -1.00 1.92 16.87
N LEU A 403 -1.29 0.88 16.09
CA LEU A 403 -1.12 -0.52 16.50
C LEU A 403 0.17 -1.14 15.93
N GLY A 404 0.73 -0.54 14.88
CA GLY A 404 2.06 -0.85 14.36
C GLY A 404 3.15 -0.68 15.42
N ARG A 405 4.24 -1.43 15.24
CA ARG A 405 5.38 -1.50 16.16
C ARG A 405 6.63 -0.82 15.63
N GLU A 406 6.50 -0.11 14.49
CA GLU A 406 7.61 0.53 13.79
C GLU A 406 8.69 -0.47 13.33
N ASP A 407 8.28 -1.71 13.03
CA ASP A 407 9.14 -2.84 12.65
C ASP A 407 8.73 -3.46 11.30
N GLU A 408 9.33 -4.61 10.93
CA GLU A 408 9.02 -5.31 9.69
C GLU A 408 7.61 -5.88 9.60
N SER A 409 6.78 -5.80 10.65
CA SER A 409 5.39 -6.25 10.67
C SER A 409 4.38 -5.11 10.44
N SER A 410 4.84 -3.85 10.39
CA SER A 410 3.97 -2.66 10.34
C SER A 410 3.10 -2.55 9.08
N SER A 411 3.61 -2.99 7.92
CA SER A 411 2.86 -2.98 6.66
C SER A 411 3.18 -4.17 5.76
N CYS A 412 2.39 -4.28 4.69
CA CYS A 412 2.75 -5.10 3.55
C CYS A 412 3.97 -4.53 2.81
N TRP A 413 4.46 -5.28 1.83
CA TRP A 413 5.50 -4.81 0.91
C TRP A 413 4.95 -3.77 -0.08
N VAL A 414 5.45 -2.54 0.01
CA VAL A 414 5.03 -1.41 -0.81
C VAL A 414 6.03 -1.18 -1.94
N ARG A 415 5.53 -1.11 -3.19
CA ARG A 415 6.38 -0.80 -4.36
C ARG A 415 6.86 0.64 -4.31
N VAL A 416 8.09 0.85 -4.78
CA VAL A 416 8.73 2.18 -4.85
C VAL A 416 8.84 2.62 -6.30
N ALA A 417 8.24 3.77 -6.63
CA ALA A 417 8.41 4.41 -7.92
C ALA A 417 9.88 4.79 -8.13
N GLN A 418 10.40 4.46 -9.30
CA GLN A 418 11.76 4.79 -9.71
C GLN A 418 11.73 5.87 -10.78
N GLY A 419 12.78 6.69 -10.88
CA GLY A 419 12.90 7.72 -11.91
C GLY A 419 12.89 7.15 -13.33
N TRP A 420 13.42 5.94 -13.53
CA TRP A 420 13.38 5.21 -14.79
C TRP A 420 13.47 3.69 -14.55
N ALA A 421 12.53 2.90 -15.07
CA ALA A 421 12.50 1.44 -14.85
C ALA A 421 12.20 0.66 -16.15
N GLY A 422 13.18 -0.15 -16.58
CA GLY A 422 13.08 -1.03 -17.74
C GLY A 422 13.41 -2.49 -17.41
N LYS A 423 13.44 -3.35 -18.44
CA LYS A 423 13.70 -4.80 -18.28
C LYS A 423 15.16 -5.07 -17.90
N ARG A 424 15.46 -5.01 -16.59
CA ARG A 424 16.81 -5.12 -15.98
C ARG A 424 17.76 -3.96 -16.30
N TRP A 425 17.21 -2.76 -16.47
CA TRP A 425 17.97 -1.52 -16.66
C TRP A 425 17.15 -0.33 -16.15
N GLY A 426 17.80 0.77 -15.78
CA GLY A 426 17.14 1.95 -15.22
C GLY A 426 17.84 2.49 -13.97
N SER A 427 17.17 3.37 -13.23
CA SER A 427 17.60 3.90 -11.93
C SER A 427 17.03 3.06 -10.78
N VAL A 428 17.82 2.82 -9.74
CA VAL A 428 17.35 2.18 -8.51
C VAL A 428 17.87 2.95 -7.30
N PHE A 429 16.96 3.64 -6.61
CA PHE A 429 17.22 4.27 -5.32
C PHE A 429 16.20 3.74 -4.31
N LEU A 430 16.67 2.92 -3.38
CA LEU A 430 15.83 2.33 -2.35
C LEU A 430 15.81 3.23 -1.11
N PRO A 431 14.63 3.67 -0.66
CA PRO A 431 14.48 4.33 0.63
C PRO A 431 14.99 3.43 1.76
N ARG A 432 15.73 4.02 2.70
CA ARG A 432 16.32 3.35 3.87
C ARG A 432 15.42 3.48 5.08
N VAL A 433 15.58 2.57 6.05
CA VAL A 433 14.84 2.62 7.32
C VAL A 433 15.06 3.99 8.00
N GLY A 434 13.98 4.60 8.48
CA GLY A 434 13.97 5.94 9.08
C GLY A 434 13.78 7.10 8.10
N GLN A 435 13.81 6.87 6.78
CA GLN A 435 13.52 7.91 5.79
C GLN A 435 12.01 8.13 5.64
N GLU A 436 11.62 9.37 5.33
CA GLU A 436 10.22 9.72 5.06
C GLU A 436 9.91 9.62 3.56
N VAL A 437 8.88 8.85 3.25
CA VAL A 437 8.41 8.61 1.89
C VAL A 437 7.00 9.13 1.69
N VAL A 438 6.70 9.53 0.45
CA VAL A 438 5.35 9.89 0.01
C VAL A 438 4.70 8.63 -0.56
N VAL A 439 3.55 8.25 0.00
CA VAL A 439 2.76 7.08 -0.37
C VAL A 439 1.47 7.53 -1.03
N SER A 440 1.31 7.17 -2.30
CA SER A 440 0.05 7.24 -3.04
C SER A 440 -0.71 5.91 -2.92
N PHE A 441 -1.98 5.92 -3.29
CA PHE A 441 -2.86 4.76 -3.20
C PHE A 441 -3.53 4.53 -4.55
N LEU A 442 -3.35 3.34 -5.14
CA LEU A 442 -3.88 3.02 -6.46
C LEU A 442 -5.42 3.06 -6.42
N GLU A 443 -6.05 3.82 -7.32
CA GLU A 443 -7.51 4.10 -7.30
C GLU A 443 -8.01 4.72 -5.98
N GLY A 444 -7.11 5.34 -5.20
CA GLY A 444 -7.39 5.82 -3.86
C GLY A 444 -7.69 4.70 -2.85
N ASP A 445 -7.39 3.44 -3.17
CA ASP A 445 -7.68 2.30 -2.31
C ASP A 445 -6.66 2.21 -1.14
N PRO A 446 -7.09 2.32 0.14
CA PRO A 446 -6.20 2.18 1.29
C PRO A 446 -5.42 0.85 1.31
N ASP A 447 -5.95 -0.20 0.66
CA ASP A 447 -5.32 -1.53 0.60
C ASP A 447 -4.19 -1.60 -0.45
N LYS A 448 -4.02 -0.58 -1.31
CA LYS A 448 -3.08 -0.58 -2.44
C LYS A 448 -2.06 0.58 -2.38
N PRO A 449 -1.19 0.64 -1.37
CA PRO A 449 -0.16 1.67 -1.27
C PRO A 449 0.93 1.53 -2.35
N LEU A 450 1.48 2.66 -2.78
CA LEU A 450 2.61 2.80 -3.70
C LEU A 450 3.45 4.01 -3.27
N VAL A 451 4.73 3.81 -2.99
CA VAL A 451 5.64 4.94 -2.72
C VAL A 451 5.92 5.66 -4.03
N THR A 452 5.69 6.97 -4.07
CA THR A 452 5.83 7.83 -5.26
C THR A 452 6.88 8.92 -5.12
N GLY A 453 7.47 9.09 -3.94
CA GLY A 453 8.56 10.03 -3.73
C GLY A 453 9.16 9.93 -2.33
N CYS A 454 10.16 10.77 -2.06
CA CYS A 454 10.79 10.95 -0.76
C CYS A 454 10.86 12.43 -0.43
N VAL A 455 10.86 12.77 0.86
CA VAL A 455 10.96 14.16 1.33
C VAL A 455 12.00 14.28 2.44
N TYR A 456 12.68 15.41 2.50
CA TYR A 456 13.51 15.79 3.64
C TYR A 456 12.63 16.34 4.77
N ASN A 457 13.07 16.18 6.01
CA ASN A 457 12.39 16.65 7.21
C ASN A 457 13.40 17.09 8.28
N GLY A 458 12.94 17.37 9.51
CA GLY A 458 13.80 17.88 10.59
C GLY A 458 14.93 16.94 11.01
N ASP A 459 14.73 15.63 10.87
CA ASP A 459 15.73 14.61 11.20
C ASP A 459 16.58 14.26 9.97
N ASN A 460 15.94 14.13 8.82
CA ASN A 460 16.56 13.88 7.52
C ASN A 460 16.69 15.20 6.77
N MET A 461 17.72 16.00 7.10
CA MET A 461 17.98 17.28 6.45
C MET A 461 18.66 17.13 5.07
N PRO A 462 18.50 18.10 4.15
CA PRO A 462 19.23 18.13 2.90
C PRO A 462 20.77 18.08 3.11
N PRO A 463 21.54 17.50 2.17
CA PRO A 463 22.98 17.29 2.31
C PRO A 463 23.83 18.58 2.37
N TYR A 464 23.25 19.71 1.99
CA TYR A 464 23.88 21.03 2.01
C TYR A 464 23.02 22.01 2.81
N ALA A 465 23.68 22.93 3.50
CA ALA A 465 23.00 23.96 4.27
C ALA A 465 22.20 24.89 3.34
N LEU A 466 20.88 24.86 3.49
CA LEU A 466 19.94 25.75 2.78
C LEU A 466 19.44 26.85 3.73
N PRO A 467 19.19 28.07 3.23
CA PRO A 467 19.24 28.50 1.82
C PRO A 467 20.63 28.91 1.31
N ALA A 468 21.68 28.83 2.13
CA ALA A 468 23.01 29.35 1.78
C ALA A 468 23.62 28.73 0.50
N GLN A 469 23.36 27.44 0.25
CA GLN A 469 23.88 26.69 -0.89
C GLN A 469 22.79 26.37 -1.93
N ALA A 470 21.86 27.30 -2.17
CA ALA A 470 20.71 27.08 -3.05
C ALA A 470 21.06 26.85 -4.54
N SER A 471 22.27 27.21 -4.99
CA SER A 471 22.77 26.96 -6.35
C SER A 471 23.39 25.56 -6.54
N ARG A 472 23.40 24.73 -5.50
CA ARG A 472 23.93 23.36 -5.57
C ARG A 472 22.83 22.35 -5.84
N SER A 473 23.09 21.46 -6.78
CA SER A 473 22.31 20.24 -7.04
C SER A 473 23.22 19.02 -6.88
N ALA A 474 22.75 17.97 -6.22
CA ALA A 474 23.59 16.79 -5.98
C ALA A 474 22.81 15.48 -5.86
N ILE A 475 23.49 14.40 -6.23
CA ILE A 475 23.16 13.02 -5.85
C ILE A 475 24.27 12.55 -4.92
N ARG A 476 23.96 12.48 -3.62
CA ARG A 476 24.89 12.01 -2.58
C ARG A 476 24.35 10.71 -1.96
N SER A 477 25.18 9.67 -1.94
CA SER A 477 24.87 8.41 -1.27
C SER A 477 25.32 8.43 0.20
N HIS A 478 25.13 7.31 0.91
CA HIS A 478 25.75 7.08 2.21
C HIS A 478 26.23 5.63 2.28
N SER A 479 27.43 5.40 2.79
CA SER A 479 27.95 4.04 3.00
C SER A 479 27.05 3.30 3.99
N VAL A 480 26.57 2.12 3.60
CA VAL A 480 25.72 1.29 4.47
C VAL A 480 26.55 0.81 5.66
N GLN A 481 26.05 0.96 6.87
CA GLN A 481 26.73 0.58 8.12
C GLN A 481 28.15 1.19 8.26
N GLY A 482 28.37 2.38 7.72
CA GLY A 482 29.68 3.04 7.75
C GLY A 482 29.59 4.56 7.70
N GLN A 483 30.74 5.23 7.70
CA GLN A 483 30.87 6.68 7.59
C GLN A 483 31.53 6.97 6.23
N GLY A 484 30.78 7.46 5.25
CA GLY A 484 31.30 7.71 3.90
C GLY A 484 30.20 7.94 2.86
N TYR A 485 30.55 8.41 1.67
CA TYR A 485 29.59 8.70 0.60
C TYR A 485 30.20 8.79 -0.80
N ASN A 486 29.43 8.45 -1.82
CA ASN A 486 29.72 8.82 -3.19
C ASN A 486 28.88 10.05 -3.55
N GLU A 487 29.40 10.90 -4.42
CA GLU A 487 28.70 12.13 -4.78
C GLU A 487 28.93 12.55 -6.23
N LEU A 488 27.84 12.96 -6.87
CA LEU A 488 27.81 13.74 -8.10
C LEU A 488 27.16 15.08 -7.79
N ARG A 489 27.88 16.19 -7.98
CA ARG A 489 27.42 17.54 -7.64
C ARG A 489 27.66 18.53 -8.77
N PHE A 490 26.70 19.44 -8.92
CA PHE A 490 26.72 20.59 -9.80
C PHE A 490 26.59 21.86 -8.94
N GLU A 491 27.52 22.79 -9.12
CA GLU A 491 27.46 24.16 -8.58
C GLU A 491 27.21 25.12 -9.74
N ASP A 492 26.09 25.83 -9.70
CA ASP A 492 25.65 26.75 -10.76
C ASP A 492 25.88 28.23 -10.40
N LYS A 493 26.62 28.51 -9.32
CA LYS A 493 26.99 29.88 -8.96
C LYS A 493 27.90 30.49 -10.04
N ARG A 494 27.39 31.55 -10.68
CA ARG A 494 28.10 32.27 -11.75
C ARG A 494 29.53 32.68 -11.36
N GLY A 495 30.50 32.30 -12.18
CA GLY A 495 31.93 32.57 -11.97
C GLY A 495 32.62 31.64 -10.98
N ALA A 496 31.88 30.69 -10.41
CA ALA A 496 32.35 29.65 -9.50
C ALA A 496 31.71 28.30 -9.83
N GLU A 497 31.30 28.10 -11.09
CA GLU A 497 30.63 26.88 -11.53
C GLU A 497 31.56 25.67 -11.35
N GLN A 498 31.01 24.56 -10.86
CA GLN A 498 31.79 23.36 -10.57
C GLN A 498 31.02 22.09 -10.86
N PHE A 499 31.68 21.15 -11.55
CA PHE A 499 31.29 19.75 -11.58
C PHE A 499 32.19 18.98 -10.61
N TYR A 500 31.59 18.29 -9.65
CA TYR A 500 32.31 17.52 -8.64
C TYR A 500 31.85 16.07 -8.64
N LEU A 501 32.84 15.17 -8.75
CA LEU A 501 32.64 13.72 -8.68
C LEU A 501 33.53 13.17 -7.57
N ARG A 502 32.92 12.50 -6.60
CA ARG A 502 33.61 11.83 -5.48
C ARG A 502 33.25 10.36 -5.45
N ALA A 503 34.28 9.52 -5.41
CA ALA A 503 34.17 8.11 -5.04
C ALA A 503 34.74 7.93 -3.63
N GLU A 504 34.03 7.22 -2.75
CA GLU A 504 34.51 6.91 -1.40
C GLU A 504 35.68 5.92 -1.43
N ARG A 505 35.68 5.00 -2.40
CA ARG A 505 36.69 3.92 -2.50
C ARG A 505 37.28 3.82 -3.91
N ASP A 506 36.61 3.08 -4.80
CA ASP A 506 37.11 2.81 -6.15
C ASP A 506 36.34 3.67 -7.16
N LEU A 507 37.05 4.26 -8.12
CA LEU A 507 36.47 4.88 -9.32
C LEU A 507 36.95 4.09 -10.55
N GLU A 508 36.05 3.33 -11.15
CA GLU A 508 36.31 2.60 -12.39
C GLU A 508 35.63 3.29 -13.57
N GLN A 509 36.39 3.59 -14.61
CA GLN A 509 35.88 4.17 -15.85
C GLN A 509 36.17 3.22 -17.03
N ARG A 510 35.11 2.69 -17.65
CA ARG A 510 35.22 1.81 -18.81
C ARG A 510 34.57 2.43 -20.04
N VAL A 511 35.37 2.76 -21.04
CA VAL A 511 34.93 3.35 -22.31
C VAL A 511 35.17 2.34 -23.43
N GLN A 512 34.11 1.96 -24.15
CA GLN A 512 34.17 0.88 -25.16
C GLN A 512 34.77 1.32 -26.50
N ARG A 513 34.86 2.64 -26.76
CA ARG A 513 35.36 3.18 -28.03
C ARG A 513 36.36 4.31 -27.78
N ASP A 514 35.89 5.55 -27.69
CA ASP A 514 36.76 6.73 -27.60
C ASP A 514 36.48 7.51 -26.32
N ALA A 515 37.55 7.88 -25.62
CA ALA A 515 37.51 8.83 -24.52
C ALA A 515 38.17 10.14 -24.97
N LEU A 516 37.40 11.24 -24.98
CA LEU A 516 37.87 12.56 -25.38
C LEU A 516 37.84 13.50 -24.17
N ALA A 517 38.92 14.23 -23.95
CA ALA A 517 39.02 15.22 -22.89
C ALA A 517 39.64 16.51 -23.45
N TRP A 518 38.93 17.63 -23.26
CA TRP A 518 39.43 18.96 -23.61
C TRP A 518 39.39 19.83 -22.36
N MET A 519 40.55 20.34 -21.97
CA MET A 519 40.70 21.24 -20.82
C MET A 519 40.94 22.64 -21.36
N GLY A 520 40.04 23.57 -21.06
CA GLY A 520 40.14 24.95 -21.57
C GLY A 520 41.28 25.77 -20.96
N ARG A 521 41.80 25.33 -19.81
CA ARG A 521 42.90 25.99 -19.09
C ARG A 521 43.89 24.96 -18.54
N ASP A 522 43.85 24.68 -17.24
CA ASP A 522 44.86 23.88 -16.53
C ASP A 522 44.30 22.48 -16.18
N SER A 523 45.18 21.46 -16.15
CA SER A 523 44.86 20.12 -15.66
C SER A 523 45.84 19.74 -14.55
N HIS A 524 45.30 19.41 -13.38
CA HIS A 524 46.07 18.96 -12.22
C HIS A 524 45.72 17.51 -11.90
N ARG A 525 46.74 16.65 -11.76
CA ARG A 525 46.57 15.24 -11.37
C ARG A 525 47.54 14.88 -10.26
N ILE A 526 47.01 14.39 -9.14
CA ILE A 526 47.79 13.92 -7.99
C ILE A 526 47.46 12.43 -7.80
N VAL A 527 48.49 11.58 -7.86
CA VAL A 527 48.40 10.14 -7.56
C VAL A 527 49.36 9.89 -6.41
N LYS A 528 48.82 9.52 -5.24
CA LYS A 528 49.63 9.29 -4.03
C LYS A 528 50.27 7.90 -3.99
N GLY A 529 49.65 6.93 -4.66
CA GLY A 529 50.22 5.60 -4.89
C GLY A 529 50.86 5.51 -6.28
N ASP A 530 50.68 4.37 -6.93
CA ASP A 530 51.27 4.11 -8.24
C ASP A 530 50.37 4.55 -9.40
N SER A 531 51.00 4.97 -10.50
CA SER A 531 50.33 5.29 -11.76
C SER A 531 50.86 4.39 -12.87
N TYR A 532 49.99 3.55 -13.43
CA TYR A 532 50.29 2.70 -14.57
C TYR A 532 49.59 3.23 -15.83
N ASP A 533 50.35 3.37 -16.92
CA ASP A 533 49.82 3.80 -18.22
C ASP A 533 50.34 2.84 -19.29
N GLN A 534 49.41 2.15 -19.95
CA GLN A 534 49.72 1.24 -21.04
C GLN A 534 48.97 1.71 -22.29
N THR A 535 49.72 2.05 -23.33
CA THR A 535 49.20 2.34 -24.66
C THR A 535 49.64 1.21 -25.60
N ALA A 536 48.69 0.43 -26.13
CA ALA A 536 49.00 -0.69 -27.02
C ALA A 536 49.39 -0.25 -28.44
N GLY A 537 48.81 0.88 -28.89
CA GLY A 537 49.18 1.53 -30.15
C GLY A 537 50.16 2.68 -29.91
N ASP A 538 50.00 3.76 -30.68
CA ASP A 538 50.90 4.90 -30.61
C ASP A 538 50.53 5.88 -29.47
N ARG A 539 51.54 6.40 -28.79
CA ARG A 539 51.41 7.50 -27.83
C ARG A 539 52.10 8.73 -28.35
N HIS A 540 51.32 9.74 -28.73
CA HIS A 540 51.84 11.06 -29.13
C HIS A 540 51.68 12.06 -28.00
N VAL A 541 52.76 12.76 -27.65
CA VAL A 541 52.75 13.84 -26.66
C VAL A 541 53.42 15.08 -27.26
N ARG A 542 52.67 16.18 -27.40
CA ARG A 542 53.19 17.48 -27.81
C ARG A 542 52.99 18.48 -26.68
N THR A 543 54.08 19.11 -26.24
CA THR A 543 54.04 20.21 -25.28
C THR A 543 54.41 21.49 -26.01
N GLY A 544 53.58 22.53 -25.91
CA GLY A 544 53.82 23.82 -26.59
C GLY A 544 54.86 24.70 -25.88
N GLY A 545 55.05 24.50 -24.58
CA GLY A 545 56.09 25.15 -23.77
C GLY A 545 57.00 24.11 -23.11
N ASP A 546 57.40 24.37 -21.87
CA ASP A 546 58.33 23.49 -21.14
C ASP A 546 57.67 22.17 -20.70
N ARG A 547 58.39 21.06 -20.86
CA ARG A 547 58.12 19.81 -20.14
C ARG A 547 59.19 19.63 -19.07
N ARG A 548 58.76 19.54 -17.81
CA ARG A 548 59.65 19.31 -16.65
C ARG A 548 59.23 18.01 -15.97
N GLU A 549 60.20 17.14 -15.71
CA GLU A 549 60.00 15.83 -15.11
C GLU A 549 61.09 15.62 -14.06
N SER A 550 60.70 15.27 -12.84
CA SER A 550 61.59 15.01 -11.71
C SER A 550 61.23 13.66 -11.11
N VAL A 551 62.22 12.81 -10.92
CA VAL A 551 62.05 11.45 -10.40
C VAL A 551 63.08 11.22 -9.31
N ASP A 552 62.63 10.97 -8.09
CA ASP A 552 63.52 10.73 -6.94
C ASP A 552 64.16 9.33 -6.99
N GLY A 553 63.48 8.40 -7.66
CA GLY A 553 63.96 7.04 -7.92
C GLY A 553 64.72 6.91 -9.25
N ALA A 554 64.72 5.70 -9.81
CA ALA A 554 65.36 5.42 -11.09
C ALA A 554 64.44 5.75 -12.28
N VAL A 555 65.03 6.22 -13.37
CA VAL A 555 64.36 6.33 -14.69
C VAL A 555 64.95 5.27 -15.62
N SER A 556 64.09 4.51 -16.30
CA SER A 556 64.47 3.51 -17.29
C SER A 556 63.68 3.71 -18.57
N LEU A 557 64.37 3.83 -19.71
CA LEU A 557 63.78 3.97 -21.03
C LEU A 557 64.37 2.89 -21.95
N SER A 558 63.51 2.12 -22.62
CA SER A 558 63.92 1.07 -23.56
C SER A 558 63.15 1.20 -24.88
N SER A 559 63.86 1.01 -25.99
CA SER A 559 63.29 0.94 -27.35
C SER A 559 63.94 -0.23 -28.08
N ILE A 560 63.13 -1.01 -28.80
CA ILE A 560 63.61 -2.16 -29.60
C ILE A 560 64.16 -1.68 -30.95
N LEU A 561 63.58 -0.61 -31.49
CA LEU A 561 63.97 -0.02 -32.78
C LEU A 561 64.83 1.21 -32.53
N ASN A 562 64.29 2.40 -32.82
CA ASN A 562 65.04 3.64 -32.76
C ASN A 562 64.68 4.43 -31.49
N MET A 563 65.66 5.10 -30.91
CA MET A 563 65.48 6.16 -29.92
C MET A 563 66.22 7.39 -30.43
N GLN A 564 65.52 8.51 -30.62
CA GLN A 564 66.07 9.75 -31.14
C GLN A 564 65.85 10.88 -30.13
N LEU A 565 66.92 11.59 -29.79
CA LEU A 565 66.89 12.81 -28.97
C LEU A 565 67.45 13.95 -29.82
N HIS A 566 66.62 14.94 -30.13
CA HIS A 566 66.99 16.12 -30.89
C HIS A 566 66.81 17.37 -30.02
N SER A 567 67.87 18.18 -29.88
CA SER A 567 67.83 19.48 -29.21
C SER A 567 68.47 20.53 -30.12
N GLY A 568 67.83 21.68 -30.26
CA GLY A 568 68.30 22.77 -31.12
C GLY A 568 69.38 23.66 -30.50
N LEU A 569 69.60 23.57 -29.18
CA LEU A 569 70.56 24.41 -28.45
C LEU A 569 71.55 23.56 -27.65
N ILE A 570 71.12 23.06 -26.48
CA ILE A 570 71.99 22.33 -25.55
C ILE A 570 71.29 21.03 -25.13
N SER A 571 72.04 19.94 -25.13
CA SER A 571 71.70 18.69 -24.45
C SER A 571 72.81 18.36 -23.47
N SER A 572 72.53 18.34 -22.17
CA SER A 572 73.50 18.00 -21.12
C SER A 572 73.15 16.66 -20.48
N LEU A 573 74.16 15.81 -20.26
CA LEU A 573 74.05 14.57 -19.50
C LEU A 573 75.09 14.59 -18.38
N GLU A 574 74.63 14.57 -17.13
CA GLU A 574 75.48 14.61 -15.93
C GLU A 574 75.14 13.42 -15.04
N ALA A 575 76.18 12.72 -14.54
CA ALA A 575 76.03 11.59 -13.62
C ALA A 575 77.13 11.64 -12.56
N ALA A 576 76.77 11.39 -11.30
CA ALA A 576 77.72 11.48 -10.17
C ALA A 576 78.81 10.39 -10.19
N GLN A 577 78.51 9.22 -10.77
CA GLN A 577 79.45 8.10 -10.78
C GLN A 577 80.01 7.82 -12.19
N HIS A 578 79.13 7.49 -13.14
CA HIS A 578 79.56 7.13 -14.49
C HIS A 578 78.47 7.44 -15.53
N VAL A 579 78.91 7.93 -16.69
CA VAL A 579 78.14 7.86 -17.94
C VAL A 579 78.76 6.74 -18.77
N HIS A 580 77.98 5.70 -19.09
CA HIS A 580 78.45 4.57 -19.88
C HIS A 580 77.77 4.55 -21.25
N ILE A 581 78.56 4.70 -22.31
CA ILE A 581 78.09 4.66 -23.71
C ILE A 581 78.66 3.40 -24.36
N LYS A 582 77.77 2.48 -24.76
CA LYS A 582 78.14 1.22 -25.43
C LYS A 582 77.23 0.99 -26.63
N ALA A 583 77.82 0.65 -27.77
CA ALA A 583 77.10 0.16 -28.95
C ALA A 583 77.65 -1.20 -29.37
N GLY A 584 76.79 -2.06 -29.92
CA GLY A 584 77.19 -3.39 -30.41
C GLY A 584 78.03 -3.35 -31.69
N MET A 585 77.89 -2.29 -32.50
CA MET A 585 78.65 -2.09 -33.73
C MET A 585 79.52 -0.85 -33.63
N ASN A 586 78.91 0.35 -33.70
CA ASN A 586 79.63 1.61 -33.78
C ASN A 586 79.05 2.65 -32.82
N VAL A 587 79.93 3.44 -32.18
CA VAL A 587 79.60 4.72 -31.56
C VAL A 587 80.17 5.81 -32.48
N VAL A 588 79.32 6.70 -33.00
CA VAL A 588 79.74 7.84 -33.83
C VAL A 588 79.44 9.12 -33.05
N ILE A 589 80.46 9.94 -32.82
CA ILE A 589 80.35 11.26 -32.19
C ILE A 589 80.86 12.27 -33.21
N GLU A 590 79.98 13.15 -33.69
CA GLU A 590 80.30 14.18 -34.66
C GLU A 590 79.90 15.55 -34.09
N ALA A 591 80.74 16.55 -34.29
CA ALA A 591 80.45 17.94 -33.95
C ALA A 591 80.97 18.85 -35.07
N GLY A 592 80.22 19.92 -35.39
CA GLY A 592 80.58 20.82 -36.49
C GLY A 592 81.81 21.70 -36.19
N ALA A 593 82.06 22.03 -34.92
CA ALA A 593 83.17 22.88 -34.50
C ALA A 593 84.29 22.08 -33.82
N SER A 594 83.99 21.38 -32.72
CA SER A 594 85.01 20.60 -32.01
C SER A 594 84.39 19.55 -31.09
N ILE A 595 85.12 18.47 -30.84
CA ILE A 595 84.82 17.47 -29.79
C ILE A 595 85.87 17.61 -28.70
N THR A 596 85.46 17.85 -27.45
CA THR A 596 86.37 17.94 -26.30
C THR A 596 86.02 16.87 -25.27
N LEU A 597 87.01 16.04 -24.92
CA LEU A 597 86.95 15.08 -23.82
C LEU A 597 87.87 15.59 -22.70
N LYS A 598 87.36 15.75 -21.48
CA LYS A 598 88.13 16.28 -20.34
C LYS A 598 87.96 15.40 -19.11
N ALA A 599 89.06 15.13 -18.39
CA ALA A 599 89.07 14.45 -17.10
C ALA A 599 90.06 15.14 -16.16
N GLY A 600 89.58 15.82 -15.11
CA GLY A 600 90.42 16.64 -14.23
C GLY A 600 91.14 17.75 -15.00
N SER A 601 92.48 17.79 -14.95
CA SER A 601 93.32 18.73 -15.72
C SER A 601 93.65 18.24 -17.13
N SER A 602 93.36 16.97 -17.47
CA SER A 602 93.68 16.38 -18.77
C SER A 602 92.57 16.62 -19.80
N PHE A 603 92.93 16.84 -21.06
CA PHE A 603 91.96 17.02 -22.15
C PHE A 603 92.44 16.45 -23.49
N LEU A 604 91.48 16.15 -24.37
CA LEU A 604 91.65 15.88 -25.80
C LEU A 604 90.60 16.69 -26.56
N THR A 605 91.02 17.59 -27.44
CA THR A 605 90.13 18.38 -28.30
C THR A 605 90.42 18.11 -29.77
N ILE A 606 89.42 17.63 -30.49
CA ILE A 606 89.43 17.40 -31.93
C ILE A 606 88.75 18.61 -32.59
N GLY A 607 89.53 19.47 -33.26
CA GLY A 607 89.01 20.55 -34.10
C GLY A 607 89.03 20.17 -35.59
N PRO A 608 88.57 21.06 -36.49
CA PRO A 608 88.49 20.76 -37.93
C PRO A 608 89.87 20.66 -38.59
N ALA A 609 90.92 21.22 -37.97
CA ALA A 609 92.27 21.30 -38.53
C ALA A 609 93.36 20.63 -37.68
N LEU A 610 93.14 20.41 -36.37
CA LEU A 610 94.16 19.87 -35.46
C LEU A 610 93.52 19.11 -34.29
N ILE A 611 94.21 18.07 -33.82
CA ILE A 611 93.92 17.36 -32.57
C ILE A 611 94.90 17.86 -31.50
N THR A 612 94.38 18.35 -30.37
CA THR A 612 95.18 18.87 -29.24
C THR A 612 94.94 18.05 -27.99
N ALA A 613 95.99 17.77 -27.22
CA ALA A 613 95.92 17.00 -25.97
C ALA A 613 96.82 17.58 -24.88
N SER A 614 96.46 17.41 -23.61
CA SER A 614 97.32 17.75 -22.46
C SER A 614 98.60 16.88 -22.43
N THR A 615 99.72 17.42 -21.91
CA THR A 615 101.09 16.87 -21.99
C THR A 615 101.38 15.58 -21.18
N MET A 616 100.46 14.62 -21.16
CA MET A 616 100.71 13.25 -20.65
C MET A 616 101.16 12.34 -21.81
N PRO A 617 102.06 11.38 -21.59
CA PRO A 617 102.64 10.55 -22.64
C PRO A 617 101.57 9.62 -23.22
N VAL A 618 101.03 9.98 -24.39
CA VAL A 618 100.28 9.07 -25.24
C VAL A 618 101.30 8.29 -26.07
N PRO A 619 101.37 6.95 -26.03
CA PRO A 619 102.22 6.18 -26.92
C PRO A 619 101.56 6.13 -28.31
N LEU A 620 101.63 7.23 -29.05
CA LEU A 620 101.34 7.28 -30.48
C LEU A 620 102.67 7.22 -31.25
N PRO A 621 102.75 6.48 -32.37
CA PRO A 621 103.93 6.55 -33.22
C PRO A 621 103.92 7.90 -33.97
N ALA A 622 104.79 8.79 -33.49
CA ALA A 622 105.32 10.00 -34.13
C ALA A 622 104.44 11.27 -34.28
N ALA A 623 104.93 12.30 -33.56
CA ALA A 623 104.95 13.75 -33.82
C ALA A 623 103.63 14.55 -33.91
N ALA A 624 103.33 15.32 -32.84
CA ALA A 624 102.68 16.63 -32.95
C ALA A 624 103.06 17.57 -31.78
N LEU A 625 103.22 18.86 -32.09
CA LEU A 625 103.52 19.98 -31.18
C LEU A 625 102.33 20.33 -30.28
N ALA A 626 102.62 20.70 -29.03
CA ALA A 626 101.63 21.13 -28.04
C ALA A 626 101.22 22.60 -28.24
N VAL A 627 99.92 22.88 -28.17
CA VAL A 627 99.34 24.22 -27.99
C VAL A 627 98.18 24.12 -27.00
N GLU A 628 98.08 25.09 -26.08
CA GLU A 628 96.97 25.23 -25.13
C GLU A 628 95.64 25.47 -25.86
N ALA A 629 94.64 24.62 -25.57
CA ALA A 629 93.29 24.79 -26.06
C ALA A 629 92.45 25.57 -25.05
N ALA A 630 91.65 26.52 -25.55
CA ALA A 630 90.69 27.26 -24.74
C ALA A 630 89.59 26.32 -24.21
N LEU A 631 89.38 26.35 -22.89
CA LEU A 631 88.30 25.65 -22.21
C LEU A 631 86.96 26.32 -22.53
N LEU A 632 86.12 25.64 -23.31
CA LEU A 632 84.70 25.99 -23.40
C LEU A 632 84.03 25.65 -22.07
N THR A 633 83.75 26.67 -21.25
CA THR A 633 82.88 26.54 -20.09
C THR A 633 81.43 26.42 -20.56
N VAL A 634 80.87 25.22 -20.49
CA VAL A 634 79.43 24.99 -20.67
C VAL A 634 78.74 25.47 -19.39
N GLN A 635 77.99 26.57 -19.47
CA GLN A 635 77.06 26.94 -18.41
C GLN A 635 75.88 25.97 -18.45
N THR A 636 75.84 25.02 -17.52
CA THR A 636 74.64 24.24 -17.25
C THR A 636 73.62 25.14 -16.57
N LEU A 637 72.44 25.29 -17.18
CA LEU A 637 71.33 25.97 -16.53
C LEU A 637 70.81 25.07 -15.40
N PRO A 638 70.58 25.58 -14.18
CA PRO A 638 70.01 24.79 -13.11
C PRO A 638 68.62 24.30 -13.52
N ALA A 639 68.36 23.01 -13.33
CA ALA A 639 67.05 22.43 -13.63
C ALA A 639 65.98 23.06 -12.73
N ALA A 640 64.99 23.72 -13.32
CA ALA A 640 63.85 24.24 -12.58
C ALA A 640 62.92 23.08 -12.20
N ALA A 641 62.53 23.00 -10.92
CA ALA A 641 61.62 21.96 -10.44
C ALA A 641 60.21 22.06 -11.10
N PRO A 642 59.47 20.93 -11.19
CA PRO A 642 58.07 20.96 -11.56
C PRO A 642 57.24 21.79 -10.58
N ALA A 643 56.19 22.47 -11.07
CA ALA A 643 55.26 23.18 -10.20
C ALA A 643 54.34 22.20 -9.46
N ALA A 644 53.97 22.51 -8.22
CA ALA A 644 53.05 21.70 -7.44
C ALA A 644 51.64 21.72 -8.04
N ALA A 645 50.99 20.55 -8.09
CA ALA A 645 49.60 20.44 -8.49
C ALA A 645 48.67 20.95 -7.38
N LYS A 646 47.51 21.50 -7.76
CA LYS A 646 46.47 21.93 -6.82
C LYS A 646 45.57 20.76 -6.42
N GLU A 647 45.14 20.72 -5.17
CA GLU A 647 44.11 19.79 -4.72
C GLU A 647 42.71 20.26 -5.17
N ALA A 648 41.79 19.30 -5.33
CA ALA A 648 40.41 19.61 -5.66
C ALA A 648 39.67 20.19 -4.44
N ASP A 649 38.91 21.25 -4.65
CA ASP A 649 38.05 21.85 -3.62
C ASP A 649 36.81 20.96 -3.39
N ASP A 650 36.74 20.35 -2.20
CA ASP A 650 35.62 19.51 -1.78
C ASP A 650 34.40 20.32 -1.30
N GLY A 651 34.53 21.64 -1.22
CA GLY A 651 33.47 22.57 -0.84
C GLY A 651 33.21 22.61 0.67
N LYS A 652 34.19 22.21 1.50
CA LYS A 652 34.16 22.33 2.98
C LYS A 652 34.64 23.69 3.51
N GLN A 653 34.94 24.66 2.63
CA GLN A 653 35.22 26.05 3.01
C GLN A 653 34.06 26.99 2.67
#